data_AF-A0AAI8VFN9-F1
#
_entry.id   AF-A0AAI8VFN9-F1
#
_cell.length_a   1.000
_cell.length_b   1.000
_cell.length_c   1.000
_cell.angle_alpha   90.00
_cell.angle_beta   90.00
_cell.angle_gamma   90.00
#
_symmetry.space_group_name_H-M   'P 1'
#
loop_
_entity.id
_entity.type
_entity.pdbx_description
1 polymer ?
#
loop_
_entity_poly.entity_id
_entity_poly.type
_entity_poly.pdbx_seq_one_letter_code
_entity_poly.pdbx_strand_id
1 'polypeptide(L)'
;MKTLLAWAHPIDSCTTGGQKGWHRRIRRFIAIAVVACLSVTALLALTSSYHHYDAFGHSYNTRNTQGPADRRKPPASDGPGRPEYFQWETSSSFSPVAQDIKGASLEQLCRSFPKHILQNSVQPILRMSHGQDSNKIRAQFESVSACIDNLLIFSDSGELIHGREVVDILKDLPAAYRFKNADFKNYTILRNLHPKPQIRANATDESRTIDGRTLDAYKFLPMIERAWETRPSQKWYFFYETDTYVVWDNLFRFLENLDHETPLYIGSAAPERLKYPGKPESATWFADGGPGFVLSRAAMLKLLHRKVGKDGDYLEPPLSRRWLDLMRRDRRGDRILGWALHDVGIRLSGFWPMFNPHSLQSIPFSQAYWCQPVLTLHKTKPEEMVKLWRWEHSRRKVGRPLIYRDLYDFRHNDRQVYREDWDNTGWDGYRGPRVNSFAACGKACGEDPECFQYNWHMGDCMFMSSIRYGEHRGPKLSANALMRLQGEIGKEWTYELSRYMSGWMLPSIDKWYQEQQCEAVQWLPLNAGDEPHHRQRHSLLPPAELYPAEQTQAILYIAAANGNKAFLYCEGSPSWNPDAYAADTALQARAEEQLSKDDLQSAIATSFALRRNDSYVYHAIVSVTLPQVQHVVSLGGANGLHAWYRTAAAPPPSAPKNDDDDGGNGNSTATANANSESYDATTSSTDPRPNPNSTSKPPQPQQRQQPPPALPPPPQADIETYLSIFSPLTSTPSALKTFSSNAKKGSLRSEIAHYLLSKRYIHPSLPALATLSKSKCKTAPPNPYLTFLSWACRNLEWAGPSPSSAGRSGGHHVLPILMHHFGCVCPSHEALQILVSLADGREVIDMGSGNGYWTWALRQQILHQNQTQPQKQGKKSTPPTPTPTSTITPVDNAQSSWRITWVPDTYTADGPSYLRTTRHGAPDAVLLLVYPIVGGGVAGGREGGFTCDMIAAYTGNTLAVVGTQNRNGYTGFRDVSMDEYMEREHGDEWTKVVQVPLPSFPGKDEALFVFQRGERAPARIKGEEVEKKGNTEDDKPGEKE
;
A
#
# COMPACT_ATOMS: atom_id res chain seq x y z
N MET A 1 -31.26 57.29 44.37
CA MET A 1 -30.15 56.81 45.23
C MET A 1 -30.71 55.67 46.07
N LYS A 2 -30.02 54.51 46.10
CA LYS A 2 -30.57 53.14 46.34
C LYS A 2 -31.24 52.47 45.11
N THR A 3 -30.90 51.18 44.95
CA THR A 3 -31.64 49.99 44.42
C THR A 3 -32.60 50.03 43.21
N LEU A 4 -32.37 49.03 42.33
CA LEU A 4 -33.33 48.09 41.67
C LEU A 4 -34.29 48.54 40.54
N LEU A 5 -34.31 47.68 39.51
CA LEU A 5 -35.45 47.16 38.70
C LEU A 5 -36.25 48.06 37.73
N ALA A 6 -36.77 47.36 36.70
CA ALA A 6 -37.85 47.66 35.74
C ALA A 6 -37.73 48.93 34.85
N TRP A 7 -37.86 48.91 33.52
CA TRP A 7 -38.80 48.31 32.53
C TRP A 7 -39.99 49.20 32.13
N ALA A 8 -40.35 49.09 30.84
CA ALA A 8 -41.56 49.57 30.16
C ALA A 8 -41.76 51.10 29.92
N HIS A 9 -41.55 51.51 28.65
CA HIS A 9 -42.59 51.97 27.68
C HIS A 9 -43.58 53.13 28.03
N PRO A 10 -44.27 53.75 27.02
CA PRO A 10 -43.99 53.88 25.57
C PRO A 10 -44.35 55.28 24.94
N ILE A 11 -44.23 55.40 23.59
CA ILE A 11 -45.17 56.04 22.61
C ILE A 11 -45.72 57.46 22.93
N ASP A 12 -45.63 58.50 22.06
CA ASP A 12 -45.26 58.59 20.62
C ASP A 12 -44.66 60.02 20.30
N SER A 13 -44.66 60.69 19.13
CA SER A 13 -45.35 60.51 17.83
C SER A 13 -44.61 61.15 16.62
N CYS A 14 -45.28 61.12 15.45
CA CYS A 14 -45.17 61.99 14.26
C CYS A 14 -44.61 63.43 14.51
N THR A 15 -43.87 64.10 13.61
CA THR A 15 -43.30 63.84 12.25
C THR A 15 -42.24 64.95 11.98
N THR A 16 -41.45 65.09 10.90
CA THR A 16 -41.45 64.53 9.52
C THR A 16 -40.02 64.57 8.92
N GLY A 17 -39.80 63.93 7.76
CA GLY A 17 -38.70 64.28 6.83
C GLY A 17 -37.40 63.46 6.97
N GLY A 18 -36.76 63.01 5.88
CA GLY A 18 -37.12 63.21 4.47
C GLY A 18 -35.98 62.97 3.46
N GLN A 19 -34.70 62.89 3.88
CA GLN A 19 -33.57 62.78 2.92
C GLN A 19 -32.46 61.76 3.26
N LYS A 20 -32.27 61.34 4.52
CA LYS A 20 -31.09 60.53 4.92
C LYS A 20 -31.13 59.05 4.50
N GLY A 21 -32.24 58.55 3.94
CA GLY A 21 -32.42 57.13 3.60
C GLY A 21 -31.79 56.69 2.26
N TRP A 22 -31.76 57.57 1.25
CA TRP A 22 -31.51 57.19 -0.14
C TRP A 22 -30.05 56.74 -0.38
N HIS A 23 -29.08 57.55 0.06
CA HIS A 23 -27.65 57.22 -0.06
C HIS A 23 -27.24 55.95 0.71
N ARG A 24 -27.95 55.56 1.77
CA ARG A 24 -27.68 54.32 2.53
C ARG A 24 -28.13 53.07 1.77
N ARG A 25 -29.21 53.16 0.96
CA ARG A 25 -29.62 52.07 0.05
C ARG A 25 -28.66 51.93 -1.12
N ILE A 26 -28.29 53.04 -1.77
CA ILE A 26 -27.33 53.04 -2.90
C ILE A 26 -25.98 52.42 -2.50
N ARG A 27 -25.40 52.81 -1.36
CA ARG A 27 -24.13 52.22 -0.88
C ARG A 27 -24.23 50.71 -0.60
N ARG A 28 -25.38 50.20 -0.16
CA ARG A 28 -25.60 48.75 0.01
C ARG A 28 -25.75 48.02 -1.33
N PHE A 29 -26.47 48.59 -2.29
CA PHE A 29 -26.58 48.02 -3.64
C PHE A 29 -25.22 47.95 -4.35
N ILE A 30 -24.39 49.00 -4.27
CA ILE A 30 -23.04 48.99 -4.84
C ILE A 30 -22.16 47.92 -4.17
N ALA A 31 -22.19 47.80 -2.84
CA ALA A 31 -21.42 46.76 -2.13
C ALA A 31 -21.85 45.34 -2.52
N ILE A 32 -23.16 45.07 -2.63
CA ILE A 32 -23.69 43.77 -3.07
C ILE A 32 -23.31 43.50 -4.53
N ALA A 33 -23.40 44.49 -5.42
CA ALA A 33 -23.01 44.36 -6.83
C ALA A 33 -21.51 44.06 -6.99
N VAL A 34 -20.63 44.67 -6.19
CA VAL A 34 -19.19 44.38 -6.20
C VAL A 34 -18.90 42.95 -5.72
N VAL A 35 -19.55 42.50 -4.64
CA VAL A 35 -19.40 41.11 -4.15
C VAL A 35 -19.94 40.09 -5.16
N ALA A 36 -21.06 40.39 -5.83
CA ALA A 36 -21.61 39.58 -6.91
C ALA A 36 -20.67 39.51 -8.12
N CYS A 37 -20.11 40.64 -8.56
CA CYS A 37 -19.14 40.67 -9.66
C CYS A 37 -17.88 39.87 -9.32
N LEU A 38 -17.32 40.03 -8.11
CA LEU A 38 -16.13 39.29 -7.67
C LEU A 38 -16.35 37.77 -7.59
N SER A 39 -17.52 37.35 -7.11
CA SER A 39 -17.88 35.91 -7.07
C SER A 39 -18.19 35.33 -8.45
N VAL A 40 -18.77 36.11 -9.37
CA VAL A 40 -18.93 35.72 -10.78
C VAL A 40 -17.57 35.63 -11.49
N THR A 41 -16.64 36.57 -11.28
CA THR A 41 -15.29 36.47 -11.85
C THR A 41 -14.50 35.30 -11.28
N ALA A 42 -14.71 34.94 -10.01
CA ALA A 42 -14.13 33.73 -9.43
C ALA A 42 -14.70 32.45 -10.07
N LEU A 43 -16.01 32.39 -10.31
CA LEU A 43 -16.65 31.27 -11.04
C LEU A 43 -16.13 31.16 -12.49
N LEU A 44 -15.95 32.29 -13.18
CA LEU A 44 -15.41 32.33 -14.54
C LEU A 44 -13.93 31.94 -14.60
N ALA A 45 -13.13 32.32 -13.59
CA ALA A 45 -11.75 31.85 -13.47
C ALA A 45 -11.67 30.34 -13.20
N LEU A 46 -12.53 29.80 -12.35
CA LEU A 46 -12.61 28.37 -12.04
C LEU A 46 -13.07 27.53 -13.24
N THR A 47 -14.06 28.00 -14.01
CA THR A 47 -14.54 27.31 -15.23
C THR A 47 -13.55 27.42 -16.39
N SER A 48 -12.87 28.57 -16.56
CA SER A 48 -11.74 28.71 -17.49
C SER A 48 -10.56 27.79 -17.13
N SER A 49 -10.31 27.59 -15.83
CA SER A 49 -9.31 26.61 -15.37
C SER A 49 -9.72 25.17 -15.69
N TYR A 50 -11.01 24.82 -15.52
CA TYR A 50 -11.52 23.49 -15.82
C TYR A 50 -11.40 23.14 -17.32
N HIS A 51 -11.78 24.05 -18.21
CA HIS A 51 -11.72 23.81 -19.66
C HIS A 51 -10.30 23.77 -20.25
N HIS A 52 -9.26 24.16 -19.50
CA HIS A 52 -7.88 24.03 -19.96
C HIS A 52 -7.24 22.65 -19.66
N TYR A 53 -7.87 21.81 -18.84
CA TYR A 53 -7.37 20.46 -18.52
C TYR A 53 -7.81 19.38 -19.52
N ASP A 54 -8.94 19.55 -20.23
CA ASP A 54 -9.47 18.54 -21.17
C ASP A 54 -8.79 18.55 -22.55
N ALA A 55 -7.97 19.57 -22.88
CA ALA A 55 -7.55 19.85 -24.26
C ALA A 55 -6.26 19.14 -24.73
N PHE A 56 -5.53 18.45 -23.85
CA PHE A 56 -4.26 17.77 -24.17
C PHE A 56 -4.27 16.25 -23.87
N GLY A 57 -5.44 15.66 -23.62
CA GLY A 57 -5.57 14.27 -23.17
C GLY A 57 -5.50 13.16 -24.24
N HIS A 58 -5.66 13.48 -25.53
CA HIS A 58 -5.76 12.46 -26.59
C HIS A 58 -5.05 12.81 -27.90
N SER A 59 -3.78 12.39 -28.02
CA SER A 59 -3.23 11.87 -29.27
C SER A 59 -1.98 11.02 -28.99
N TYR A 60 -2.13 9.70 -29.01
CA TYR A 60 -0.99 8.78 -29.12
C TYR A 60 -1.25 7.78 -30.25
N ASN A 61 -0.24 7.64 -31.11
CA ASN A 61 -0.38 7.06 -32.44
C ASN A 61 -0.34 5.53 -32.35
N THR A 62 -1.34 4.84 -32.89
CA THR A 62 -1.39 3.38 -32.95
C THR A 62 -0.45 2.84 -34.03
N ARG A 63 0.83 2.61 -33.67
CA ARG A 63 1.75 1.84 -34.51
C ARG A 63 2.39 0.67 -33.78
N ASN A 64 2.13 -0.48 -34.37
CA ASN A 64 2.55 -1.83 -34.01
C ASN A 64 4.10 -1.95 -33.95
N THR A 65 4.64 -2.29 -32.78
CA THR A 65 6.00 -2.83 -32.61
C THR A 65 5.95 -3.96 -31.58
N GLN A 66 6.70 -5.04 -31.82
CA GLN A 66 6.71 -6.22 -30.95
C GLN A 66 7.22 -5.87 -29.53
N GLY A 67 6.59 -6.45 -28.50
CA GLY A 67 6.87 -6.11 -27.10
C GLY A 67 7.99 -6.95 -26.46
N PRO A 68 8.57 -6.47 -25.34
CA PRO A 68 9.43 -7.26 -24.46
C PRO A 68 8.88 -7.40 -23.01
N ALA A 69 9.59 -8.22 -22.22
CA ALA A 69 9.68 -8.19 -20.75
C ALA A 69 8.44 -8.48 -19.89
N ASP A 70 8.16 -9.78 -19.77
CA ASP A 70 7.78 -10.50 -18.54
C ASP A 70 8.15 -9.78 -17.21
N ARG A 71 7.17 -9.11 -16.58
CA ARG A 71 7.32 -8.45 -15.26
C ARG A 71 7.31 -9.46 -14.11
N ARG A 72 8.43 -10.16 -13.93
CA ARG A 72 8.62 -11.14 -12.84
C ARG A 72 8.51 -10.48 -11.46
N LYS A 73 7.70 -11.08 -10.58
CA LYS A 73 7.80 -10.82 -9.13
C LYS A 73 9.22 -11.18 -8.65
N PRO A 74 9.85 -10.41 -7.75
CA PRO A 74 11.01 -10.89 -7.01
C PRO A 74 10.58 -12.11 -6.15
N PRO A 75 11.30 -13.24 -6.20
CA PRO A 75 10.90 -14.44 -5.47
C PRO A 75 11.14 -14.29 -3.96
N ALA A 76 10.19 -14.78 -3.17
CA ALA A 76 10.36 -15.00 -1.74
C ALA A 76 10.86 -16.43 -1.53
N SER A 77 12.16 -16.59 -1.26
CA SER A 77 12.77 -17.87 -0.92
C SER A 77 14.09 -17.67 -0.16
N ASP A 78 14.12 -18.03 1.11
CA ASP A 78 15.35 -18.08 1.92
C ASP A 78 16.12 -19.40 1.65
N GLY A 79 16.34 -19.68 0.36
CA GLY A 79 17.01 -20.88 -0.15
C GLY A 79 18.32 -20.55 -0.88
N PRO A 80 19.21 -21.55 -1.06
CA PRO A 80 20.50 -21.37 -1.73
C PRO A 80 20.32 -21.19 -3.25
N GLY A 81 19.98 -19.98 -3.68
CA GLY A 81 19.77 -19.63 -5.09
C GLY A 81 19.34 -18.18 -5.35
N ARG A 82 19.52 -17.27 -4.38
CA ARG A 82 19.09 -15.88 -4.51
C ARG A 82 19.94 -15.13 -5.55
N PRO A 83 19.33 -14.39 -6.51
CA PRO A 83 20.10 -13.53 -7.40
C PRO A 83 20.78 -12.41 -6.61
N GLU A 84 22.05 -12.17 -6.91
CA GLU A 84 22.86 -11.14 -6.25
C GLU A 84 22.31 -9.72 -6.47
N TYR A 85 21.70 -9.50 -7.64
CA TYR A 85 21.09 -8.25 -8.06
C TYR A 85 19.77 -8.51 -8.80
N PHE A 86 18.80 -7.63 -8.64
CA PHE A 86 17.62 -7.57 -9.50
C PHE A 86 17.88 -6.69 -10.72
N GLN A 87 17.27 -7.05 -11.85
CA GLN A 87 17.23 -6.26 -13.08
C GLN A 87 15.78 -5.77 -13.27
N TRP A 88 15.47 -4.59 -12.74
CA TRP A 88 14.16 -3.96 -12.95
C TRP A 88 14.20 -3.05 -14.18
N GLU A 89 13.34 -3.34 -15.15
CA GLU A 89 13.01 -2.37 -16.20
C GLU A 89 12.22 -1.21 -15.60
N THR A 90 12.70 0.01 -15.80
CA THR A 90 12.12 1.22 -15.20
C THR A 90 12.12 2.35 -16.21
N SER A 91 11.07 3.19 -16.19
CA SER A 91 11.03 4.43 -16.98
C SER A 91 11.35 5.64 -16.11
N SER A 92 11.89 6.70 -16.73
CA SER A 92 11.85 8.02 -16.11
C SER A 92 10.42 8.54 -16.12
N SER A 93 10.03 9.22 -15.04
CA SER A 93 8.78 9.99 -14.95
C SER A 93 8.96 11.48 -15.25
N PHE A 94 10.20 11.94 -15.48
CA PHE A 94 10.50 13.33 -15.81
C PHE A 94 10.12 13.63 -17.26
N SER A 95 9.56 14.81 -17.54
CA SER A 95 9.13 15.17 -18.90
C SER A 95 9.40 16.64 -19.23
N PRO A 96 10.33 16.97 -20.15
CA PRO A 96 11.21 16.04 -20.87
C PRO A 96 12.22 15.35 -19.94
N VAL A 97 12.60 14.11 -20.27
CA VAL A 97 13.52 13.29 -19.45
C VAL A 97 14.90 13.95 -19.33
N ALA A 98 15.47 14.33 -20.47
CA ALA A 98 16.72 15.10 -20.57
C ALA A 98 16.47 16.48 -21.19
N GLN A 99 17.32 17.45 -20.84
CA GLN A 99 17.23 18.85 -21.27
C GLN A 99 18.61 19.38 -21.69
N ASP A 100 18.64 20.41 -22.55
CA ASP A 100 19.84 21.24 -22.64
C ASP A 100 19.96 22.09 -21.37
N ILE A 101 21.18 22.19 -20.88
CA ILE A 101 21.56 22.82 -19.62
C ILE A 101 22.33 24.13 -19.85
N LYS A 102 22.69 24.44 -21.10
CA LYS A 102 23.40 25.66 -21.50
C LYS A 102 22.50 26.87 -21.35
N GLY A 103 22.79 27.71 -20.36
CA GLY A 103 22.01 28.93 -20.07
C GLY A 103 20.63 28.68 -19.46
N ALA A 104 20.25 27.42 -19.19
CA ALA A 104 18.95 27.07 -18.66
C ALA A 104 18.73 27.64 -17.24
N SER A 105 17.58 28.28 -17.04
CA SER A 105 17.16 28.81 -15.74
C SER A 105 16.73 27.68 -14.79
N LEU A 106 16.73 27.97 -13.49
CA LEU A 106 16.26 27.02 -12.48
C LEU A 106 14.79 26.60 -12.72
N GLU A 107 13.96 27.57 -13.11
CA GLU A 107 12.55 27.36 -13.42
C GLU A 107 12.39 26.46 -14.66
N GLN A 108 13.15 26.70 -15.73
CA GLN A 108 13.12 25.86 -16.95
C GLN A 108 13.46 24.40 -16.62
N LEU A 109 14.57 24.16 -15.90
CA LEU A 109 14.98 22.80 -15.52
C LEU A 109 13.90 22.11 -14.66
N CYS A 110 13.31 22.83 -13.70
CA CYS A 110 12.26 22.34 -12.82
C CYS A 110 10.92 22.02 -13.51
N ARG A 111 10.67 22.49 -14.75
CA ARG A 111 9.47 22.08 -15.52
C ARG A 111 9.45 20.57 -15.80
N SER A 112 10.62 19.91 -15.82
CA SER A 112 10.70 18.45 -15.99
C SER A 112 10.27 17.63 -14.77
N PHE A 113 10.15 18.24 -13.58
CA PHE A 113 10.01 17.50 -12.33
C PHE A 113 8.58 16.91 -12.17
N PRO A 114 8.44 15.59 -11.88
CA PRO A 114 7.14 14.93 -11.79
C PRO A 114 6.41 15.23 -10.46
N LYS A 115 5.92 16.46 -10.32
CA LYS A 115 5.26 16.97 -9.09
C LYS A 115 4.05 16.14 -8.62
N HIS A 116 3.40 15.41 -9.51
CA HIS A 116 2.29 14.50 -9.17
C HIS A 116 2.72 13.31 -8.28
N ILE A 117 3.99 12.86 -8.37
CA ILE A 117 4.54 11.81 -7.50
C ILE A 117 4.65 12.33 -6.07
N LEU A 118 4.99 13.61 -5.90
CA LEU A 118 5.11 14.25 -4.60
C LEU A 118 3.77 14.46 -3.89
N GLN A 119 2.67 14.51 -4.65
CA GLN A 119 1.32 14.70 -4.12
C GLN A 119 0.71 13.37 -3.63
N ASN A 120 1.01 12.27 -4.32
CA ASN A 120 0.27 11.00 -4.19
C ASN A 120 1.12 9.79 -3.74
N SER A 121 2.43 9.95 -3.57
CA SER A 121 3.35 8.84 -3.28
C SER A 121 4.46 9.22 -2.29
N VAL A 122 5.33 10.17 -2.66
CA VAL A 122 6.56 10.44 -1.91
C VAL A 122 6.49 11.80 -1.23
N GLN A 123 6.67 11.86 0.09
CA GLN A 123 6.87 13.10 0.82
C GLN A 123 8.36 13.31 1.12
N PRO A 124 9.00 14.34 0.54
CA PRO A 124 10.35 14.77 0.91
C PRO A 124 10.36 15.51 2.25
N ILE A 125 11.37 15.22 3.08
CA ILE A 125 11.63 15.92 4.35
C ILE A 125 13.12 16.32 4.41
N LEU A 126 13.39 17.63 4.38
CA LEU A 126 14.73 18.20 4.53
C LEU A 126 15.02 18.49 6.01
N ARG A 127 16.11 17.91 6.52
CA ARG A 127 16.61 18.03 7.89
C ARG A 127 17.79 19.03 7.92
N MET A 128 17.76 19.98 8.85
CA MET A 128 18.80 21.01 9.00
C MET A 128 18.99 21.47 10.45
N SER A 129 19.90 22.42 10.66
CA SER A 129 20.26 22.99 11.97
C SER A 129 20.45 24.51 11.86
N HIS A 130 20.16 25.24 12.94
CA HIS A 130 20.27 26.70 13.03
C HIS A 130 21.65 27.22 12.62
N GLY A 131 22.72 26.51 13.00
CA GLY A 131 24.11 26.86 12.67
C GLY A 131 24.61 26.36 11.30
N GLN A 132 23.77 25.77 10.46
CA GLN A 132 24.22 25.10 9.23
C GLN A 132 24.82 26.07 8.21
N ASP A 133 25.88 25.67 7.52
CA ASP A 133 26.51 26.46 6.44
C ASP A 133 25.47 26.98 5.43
N SER A 134 25.46 28.30 5.22
CA SER A 134 24.54 28.96 4.30
C SER A 134 24.77 28.53 2.85
N ASN A 135 25.98 28.08 2.49
CA ASN A 135 26.25 27.53 1.17
C ASN A 135 25.60 26.17 0.95
N LYS A 136 25.59 25.27 1.96
CA LYS A 136 24.85 23.99 1.89
C LYS A 136 23.35 24.22 1.70
N ILE A 137 22.76 25.10 2.51
CA ILE A 137 21.34 25.48 2.41
C ILE A 137 21.04 26.08 1.04
N ARG A 138 21.86 27.03 0.57
CA ARG A 138 21.70 27.65 -0.75
C ARG A 138 21.82 26.62 -1.87
N ALA A 139 22.83 25.75 -1.85
CA ALA A 139 23.02 24.70 -2.83
C ALA A 139 21.81 23.77 -2.93
N GLN A 140 21.22 23.34 -1.81
CA GLN A 140 19.98 22.54 -1.81
C GLN A 140 18.83 23.26 -2.54
N PHE A 141 18.56 24.53 -2.21
CA PHE A 141 17.46 25.30 -2.81
C PHE A 141 17.76 25.78 -4.25
N GLU A 142 19.02 25.83 -4.66
CA GLU A 142 19.47 26.05 -6.04
C GLU A 142 19.58 24.74 -6.85
N SER A 143 19.30 23.57 -6.26
CA SER A 143 19.42 22.26 -6.93
C SER A 143 18.42 21.20 -6.43
N VAL A 144 18.87 20.23 -5.63
CA VAL A 144 18.15 19.00 -5.26
C VAL A 144 16.77 19.26 -4.64
N SER A 145 16.60 20.33 -3.88
CA SER A 145 15.33 20.70 -3.25
C SER A 145 14.56 21.81 -3.99
N ALA A 146 15.08 22.33 -5.11
CA ALA A 146 14.53 23.50 -5.80
C ALA A 146 13.09 23.28 -6.29
N CYS A 147 12.84 22.16 -6.97
CA CYS A 147 11.60 21.89 -7.70
C CYS A 147 10.47 21.29 -6.83
N ILE A 148 10.71 21.12 -5.53
CA ILE A 148 9.83 20.39 -4.61
C ILE A 148 8.84 21.36 -3.96
N ASP A 149 7.61 21.43 -4.42
CA ASP A 149 6.64 22.41 -3.92
C ASP A 149 6.23 22.11 -2.46
N ASN A 150 5.93 20.86 -2.14
CA ASN A 150 5.43 20.39 -0.84
C ASN A 150 6.53 19.95 0.16
N LEU A 151 7.76 20.41 0.00
CA LEU A 151 8.87 20.05 0.90
C LEU A 151 8.57 20.42 2.36
N LEU A 152 8.71 19.46 3.27
CA LEU A 152 8.75 19.74 4.71
C LEU A 152 10.20 20.04 5.11
N ILE A 153 10.41 21.07 5.94
CA ILE A 153 11.74 21.47 6.42
C ILE A 153 11.74 21.51 7.94
N PHE A 154 12.62 20.72 8.57
CA PHE A 154 12.71 20.60 10.03
C PHE A 154 14.10 21.01 10.54
N SER A 155 14.10 21.81 11.62
CA SER A 155 15.30 22.38 12.24
C SER A 155 15.15 22.47 13.76
N ASP A 156 16.21 22.88 14.45
CA ASP A 156 16.22 23.27 15.88
C ASP A 156 15.93 24.78 16.10
N SER A 157 15.57 25.51 15.03
CA SER A 157 15.07 26.88 15.09
C SER A 157 14.04 27.16 14.00
N GLY A 158 13.04 28.00 14.30
CA GLY A 158 11.99 28.38 13.34
C GLY A 158 12.37 29.62 12.55
N GLU A 159 12.40 29.52 11.22
CA GLU A 159 12.80 30.61 10.32
C GLU A 159 12.07 30.53 8.96
N LEU A 160 12.28 31.53 8.10
CA LEU A 160 11.72 31.58 6.75
C LEU A 160 12.84 31.62 5.72
N ILE A 161 13.02 30.52 4.97
CA ILE A 161 14.08 30.38 3.96
C ILE A 161 13.43 30.37 2.56
N HIS A 162 13.79 31.36 1.72
CA HIS A 162 13.23 31.51 0.36
C HIS A 162 11.69 31.43 0.29
N GLY A 163 11.00 31.98 1.30
CA GLY A 163 9.53 31.95 1.41
C GLY A 163 8.93 30.65 1.93
N ARG A 164 9.75 29.65 2.26
CA ARG A 164 9.33 28.36 2.85
C ARG A 164 9.50 28.40 4.38
N GLU A 165 8.52 27.85 5.10
CA GLU A 165 8.58 27.70 6.55
C GLU A 165 9.58 26.62 6.94
N VAL A 166 10.49 26.96 7.86
CA VAL A 166 11.35 26.01 8.58
C VAL A 166 10.75 25.82 9.96
N VAL A 167 10.33 24.59 10.29
CA VAL A 167 9.65 24.29 11.55
C VAL A 167 10.69 23.89 12.61
N ASP A 168 10.69 24.61 13.74
CA ASP A 168 11.42 24.21 14.95
C ASP A 168 10.77 22.94 15.53
N ILE A 169 11.42 21.81 15.31
CA ILE A 169 10.95 20.49 15.73
C ILE A 169 11.22 20.19 17.21
N LEU A 170 12.05 21.02 17.86
CA LEU A 170 12.35 20.94 19.29
C LEU A 170 11.44 21.87 20.12
N LYS A 171 10.73 22.80 19.47
CA LYS A 171 9.85 23.81 20.08
C LYS A 171 8.87 23.23 21.08
N ASP A 172 8.11 22.25 20.62
CA ASP A 172 6.92 21.76 21.30
C ASP A 172 7.18 20.43 22.05
N LEU A 173 8.47 20.01 22.12
CA LEU A 173 8.93 18.91 22.98
C LEU A 173 8.57 19.15 24.47
N PRO A 174 8.18 18.11 25.22
CA PRO A 174 7.82 18.22 26.65
C PRO A 174 8.91 18.86 27.52
N ALA A 175 8.50 19.55 28.59
CA ALA A 175 9.42 20.21 29.54
C ALA A 175 10.49 19.28 30.14
N ALA A 176 10.23 17.96 30.19
CA ALA A 176 11.19 16.93 30.60
C ALA A 176 12.49 16.89 29.75
N TYR A 177 12.47 17.38 28.50
CA TYR A 177 13.69 17.54 27.68
C TYR A 177 14.61 18.66 28.18
N ARG A 178 14.05 19.67 28.86
CA ARG A 178 14.75 20.88 29.29
C ARG A 178 15.16 20.83 30.76
N PHE A 179 14.44 20.08 31.59
CA PHE A 179 14.78 19.90 33.01
C PHE A 179 16.07 19.08 33.21
N LYS A 180 17.08 19.69 33.84
CA LYS A 180 18.41 19.10 34.14
C LYS A 180 19.16 18.53 32.92
N ASN A 181 18.81 18.96 31.70
CA ASN A 181 19.51 18.53 30.49
C ASN A 181 20.50 19.61 30.01
N ALA A 182 21.79 19.28 30.02
CA ALA A 182 22.85 20.19 29.56
C ALA A 182 22.73 20.51 28.05
N ASP A 183 22.29 19.54 27.25
CA ASP A 183 22.17 19.66 25.80
C ASP A 183 21.21 20.80 25.39
N PHE A 184 20.12 20.97 26.14
CA PHE A 184 19.10 22.00 25.90
C PHE A 184 19.50 23.40 26.42
N LYS A 185 20.69 23.57 27.03
CA LYS A 185 21.24 24.90 27.31
C LYS A 185 21.42 25.69 26.00
N ASN A 186 21.96 25.04 24.97
CA ASN A 186 22.17 25.63 23.65
C ASN A 186 20.83 26.06 23.01
N TYR A 187 19.81 25.19 23.04
CA TYR A 187 18.47 25.50 22.55
C TYR A 187 17.83 26.69 23.30
N THR A 188 18.05 26.79 24.61
CA THR A 188 17.52 27.89 25.43
C THR A 188 18.18 29.22 25.06
N ILE A 189 19.49 29.24 24.80
CA ILE A 189 20.20 30.44 24.33
C ILE A 189 19.69 30.85 22.94
N LEU A 190 19.61 29.90 21.99
CA LEU A 190 19.10 30.14 20.64
C LEU A 190 17.69 30.76 20.63
N ARG A 191 16.77 30.22 21.43
CA ARG A 191 15.39 30.72 21.53
C ARG A 191 15.28 32.09 22.20
N ASN A 192 16.22 32.45 23.07
CA ASN A 192 16.30 33.78 23.68
C ASN A 192 16.90 34.82 22.72
N LEU A 193 17.87 34.43 21.87
CA LEU A 193 18.40 35.28 20.80
C LEU A 193 17.39 35.49 19.66
N HIS A 194 16.57 34.48 19.37
CA HIS A 194 15.60 34.50 18.27
C HIS A 194 14.16 34.22 18.75
N PRO A 195 13.52 35.15 19.49
CA PRO A 195 12.16 34.99 20.04
C PRO A 195 11.04 35.13 18.99
N LYS A 196 11.38 35.36 17.72
CA LYS A 196 10.49 35.39 16.55
C LYS A 196 11.21 34.71 15.38
N PRO A 197 10.48 34.13 14.40
CA PRO A 197 11.09 33.74 13.13
C PRO A 197 11.74 34.95 12.48
N GLN A 198 13.03 34.85 12.19
CA GLN A 198 13.80 35.89 11.51
C GLN A 198 14.21 35.41 10.12
N ILE A 199 14.50 36.35 9.22
CA ILE A 199 15.20 36.05 7.98
C ILE A 199 16.70 35.97 8.30
N ARG A 200 17.35 34.88 7.88
CA ARG A 200 18.71 34.47 8.27
C ARG A 200 19.84 35.48 7.97
N ALA A 201 19.54 36.55 7.23
CA ALA A 201 20.44 37.67 6.97
C ALA A 201 20.91 38.38 8.26
N ASN A 202 20.10 38.38 9.32
CA ASN A 202 20.36 39.12 10.56
C ASN A 202 20.82 38.25 11.75
N ALA A 203 21.41 37.07 11.48
CA ALA A 203 21.99 36.23 12.53
C ALA A 203 23.29 36.87 13.10
N THR A 204 23.38 37.03 14.42
CA THR A 204 24.57 37.55 15.12
C THR A 204 25.67 36.48 15.21
N ASP A 205 26.94 36.86 15.30
CA ASP A 205 28.03 35.88 15.39
C ASP A 205 27.94 34.97 16.62
N GLU A 206 27.41 35.48 17.74
CA GLU A 206 27.14 34.69 18.94
C GLU A 206 26.26 33.46 18.64
N SER A 207 25.19 33.63 17.85
CA SER A 207 24.30 32.53 17.44
C SER A 207 25.01 31.43 16.64
N ARG A 208 26.04 31.80 15.86
CA ARG A 208 26.82 30.87 15.02
C ARG A 208 27.79 30.00 15.80
N THR A 209 28.20 30.44 17.00
CA THR A 209 29.15 29.70 17.86
C THR A 209 28.50 28.55 18.65
N ILE A 210 27.18 28.43 18.62
CA ILE A 210 26.43 27.46 19.42
C ILE A 210 26.43 26.10 18.69
N ASP A 211 27.10 25.10 19.28
CA ASP A 211 27.12 23.74 18.70
C ASP A 211 25.72 23.10 18.74
N GLY A 212 25.06 23.09 17.58
CA GLY A 212 23.79 22.42 17.36
C GLY A 212 23.91 20.90 17.18
N ARG A 213 25.12 20.33 17.02
CA ARG A 213 25.30 18.88 16.76
C ARG A 213 24.76 18.00 17.88
N THR A 214 24.75 18.52 19.12
CA THR A 214 24.16 17.82 20.27
C THR A 214 22.61 17.89 20.27
N LEU A 215 22.02 19.00 19.78
CA LEU A 215 20.57 19.13 19.61
C LEU A 215 20.04 18.30 18.43
N ASP A 216 20.89 18.05 17.45
CA ASP A 216 20.55 17.37 16.21
C ASP A 216 20.00 15.95 16.39
N ALA A 217 20.56 15.21 17.36
CA ALA A 217 20.08 13.88 17.76
C ALA A 217 18.61 13.89 18.23
N TYR A 218 18.14 15.00 18.82
CA TYR A 218 16.79 15.12 19.35
C TYR A 218 15.70 15.31 18.28
N LYS A 219 16.08 15.55 17.02
CA LYS A 219 15.14 15.82 15.91
C LYS A 219 14.47 14.55 15.37
N PHE A 220 15.17 13.41 15.40
CA PHE A 220 14.81 12.22 14.62
C PHE A 220 13.44 11.62 14.92
N LEU A 221 13.00 11.62 16.17
CA LEU A 221 11.68 11.11 16.55
C LEU A 221 10.54 12.12 16.37
N PRO A 222 10.61 13.38 16.85
CA PRO A 222 9.54 14.35 16.63
C PRO A 222 9.37 14.72 15.15
N MET A 223 10.43 14.66 14.32
CA MET A 223 10.28 14.92 12.87
C MET A 223 9.44 13.85 12.15
N ILE A 224 9.39 12.62 12.66
CA ILE A 224 8.54 11.54 12.14
C ILE A 224 7.09 11.77 12.54
N GLU A 225 6.83 12.09 13.81
CA GLU A 225 5.48 12.47 14.28
C GLU A 225 4.95 13.64 13.45
N ARG A 226 5.76 14.69 13.29
CA ARG A 226 5.36 15.91 12.58
C ARG A 226 5.21 15.72 11.07
N ALA A 227 6.02 14.87 10.44
CA ALA A 227 5.85 14.50 9.03
C ALA A 227 4.49 13.81 8.81
N TRP A 228 4.13 12.87 9.69
CA TRP A 228 2.84 12.19 9.64
C TRP A 228 1.66 13.12 9.91
N GLU A 229 1.72 13.97 10.94
CA GLU A 229 0.69 14.98 11.25
C GLU A 229 0.42 15.92 10.07
N THR A 230 1.49 16.39 9.40
CA THR A 230 1.39 17.41 8.35
C THR A 230 0.99 16.82 7.00
N ARG A 231 1.32 15.54 6.77
CA ARG A 231 1.19 14.82 5.50
C ARG A 231 0.85 13.34 5.76
N PRO A 232 -0.32 13.01 6.32
CA PRO A 232 -0.70 11.63 6.61
C PRO A 232 -0.91 10.80 5.33
N SER A 233 -0.82 9.48 5.46
CA SER A 233 -1.17 8.50 4.41
C SER A 233 -0.34 8.51 3.11
N GLN A 234 0.75 9.28 3.02
CA GLN A 234 1.70 9.18 1.90
C GLN A 234 2.34 7.79 1.86
N LYS A 235 2.70 7.29 0.67
CA LYS A 235 3.28 5.95 0.51
C LYS A 235 4.68 5.87 1.11
N TRP A 236 5.48 6.91 0.91
CA TRP A 236 6.88 6.97 1.30
C TRP A 236 7.23 8.31 1.93
N TYR A 237 7.97 8.28 3.04
CA TYR A 237 8.51 9.44 3.73
C TYR A 237 10.03 9.36 3.64
N PHE A 238 10.64 10.26 2.86
CA PHE A 238 12.09 10.26 2.62
C PHE A 238 12.74 11.45 3.30
N PHE A 239 13.60 11.15 4.28
CA PHE A 239 14.31 12.12 5.12
C PHE A 239 15.75 12.24 4.63
N TYR A 240 16.23 13.47 4.42
CA TYR A 240 17.59 13.75 3.93
C TYR A 240 18.11 15.10 4.45
N GLU A 241 19.41 15.38 4.26
CA GLU A 241 20.10 16.51 4.88
C GLU A 241 20.63 17.53 3.86
N THR A 242 21.07 18.69 4.38
CA THR A 242 21.52 19.82 3.54
C THR A 242 22.80 19.58 2.72
N ASP A 243 23.54 18.50 2.93
CA ASP A 243 24.64 18.06 2.06
C ASP A 243 24.44 16.64 1.48
N THR A 244 23.24 16.09 1.58
CA THR A 244 22.80 14.91 0.83
C THR A 244 22.41 15.32 -0.59
N TYR A 245 23.18 14.87 -1.59
CA TYR A 245 22.70 14.87 -2.98
C TYR A 245 21.66 13.76 -3.15
N VAL A 246 20.59 14.00 -3.93
CA VAL A 246 19.54 13.01 -4.23
C VAL A 246 19.28 12.98 -5.73
N VAL A 247 19.41 11.80 -6.36
CA VAL A 247 19.03 11.56 -7.75
C VAL A 247 17.55 11.19 -7.80
N TRP A 248 16.67 12.19 -7.87
CA TRP A 248 15.22 11.99 -7.75
C TRP A 248 14.63 11.00 -8.77
N ASP A 249 15.12 10.99 -10.01
CA ASP A 249 14.68 10.03 -11.03
C ASP A 249 14.94 8.58 -10.59
N ASN A 250 16.13 8.29 -10.06
CA ASN A 250 16.47 6.97 -9.56
C ASN A 250 15.68 6.61 -8.29
N LEU A 251 15.45 7.57 -7.39
CA LEU A 251 14.69 7.34 -6.17
C LEU A 251 13.20 7.05 -6.45
N PHE A 252 12.60 7.72 -7.44
CA PHE A 252 11.22 7.41 -7.84
C PHE A 252 11.11 6.03 -8.48
N ARG A 253 12.01 5.67 -9.42
CA ARG A 253 12.09 4.31 -10.00
C ARG A 253 12.25 3.23 -8.92
N PHE A 254 13.10 3.49 -7.92
CA PHE A 254 13.35 2.58 -6.80
C PHE A 254 12.09 2.35 -5.97
N LEU A 255 11.42 3.43 -5.54
CA LEU A 255 10.24 3.37 -4.67
C LEU A 255 8.96 2.93 -5.39
N GLU A 256 8.94 2.94 -6.73
CA GLU A 256 7.86 2.36 -7.54
C GLU A 256 7.92 0.82 -7.57
N ASN A 257 9.10 0.21 -7.39
CA ASN A 257 9.30 -1.24 -7.41
C ASN A 257 9.14 -1.90 -6.02
N LEU A 258 8.72 -1.13 -5.01
CA LEU A 258 8.56 -1.59 -3.62
C LEU A 258 7.11 -1.43 -3.14
N ASP A 259 6.71 -2.28 -2.19
CA ASP A 259 5.43 -2.14 -1.50
C ASP A 259 5.56 -1.24 -0.25
N HIS A 260 4.62 -0.29 -0.10
CA HIS A 260 4.53 0.65 1.01
C HIS A 260 3.63 0.19 2.16
N GLU A 261 2.82 -0.86 1.96
CA GLU A 261 2.01 -1.49 3.00
C GLU A 261 2.82 -2.53 3.80
N THR A 262 3.93 -3.02 3.24
CA THR A 262 5.00 -3.69 3.97
C THR A 262 5.76 -2.65 4.83
N PRO A 263 5.99 -2.89 6.14
CA PRO A 263 6.60 -1.91 7.05
C PRO A 263 8.14 -1.84 6.88
N LEU A 264 8.57 -1.32 5.72
CA LEU A 264 9.97 -1.13 5.35
C LEU A 264 10.59 0.14 5.97
N TYR A 265 11.81 -0.02 6.48
CA TYR A 265 12.78 1.03 6.84
C TYR A 265 14.03 0.82 5.98
N ILE A 266 14.46 1.85 5.25
CA ILE A 266 15.40 1.74 4.13
C ILE A 266 16.52 2.78 4.27
N GLY A 267 17.77 2.39 4.05
CA GLY A 267 18.90 3.32 3.95
C GLY A 267 20.28 2.66 3.86
N SER A 268 21.35 3.43 4.07
CA SER A 268 22.72 2.90 4.16
C SER A 268 22.95 2.24 5.53
N ALA A 269 23.27 0.95 5.56
CA ALA A 269 23.36 0.19 6.80
C ALA A 269 24.62 0.49 7.64
N ALA A 270 24.42 0.81 8.91
CA ALA A 270 25.46 0.96 9.92
C ALA A 270 25.31 -0.12 11.02
N PRO A 271 26.37 -0.86 11.38
CA PRO A 271 26.34 -1.90 12.41
C PRO A 271 26.42 -1.31 13.82
N GLU A 272 25.74 -1.94 14.78
CA GLU A 272 25.86 -1.61 16.20
C GLU A 272 25.72 -2.85 17.10
N ARG A 273 26.51 -2.90 18.19
CA ARG A 273 26.23 -3.74 19.36
C ARG A 273 25.94 -2.83 20.55
N LEU A 274 24.76 -2.95 21.16
CA LEU A 274 24.36 -2.07 22.26
C LEU A 274 24.02 -2.89 23.50
N LYS A 275 24.79 -2.67 24.58
CA LYS A 275 24.57 -3.29 25.89
C LYS A 275 23.44 -2.57 26.62
N TYR A 276 22.25 -3.18 26.67
CA TYR A 276 21.13 -2.68 27.46
C TYR A 276 20.96 -3.51 28.76
N PRO A 277 20.87 -2.88 29.95
CA PRO A 277 20.69 -3.62 31.20
C PRO A 277 19.42 -4.49 31.18
N GLY A 278 19.58 -5.80 31.37
CA GLY A 278 18.45 -6.75 31.43
C GLY A 278 17.93 -7.28 30.08
N LYS A 279 18.65 -7.06 28.96
CA LYS A 279 18.44 -7.81 27.71
C LYS A 279 19.77 -8.44 27.24
N PRO A 280 19.75 -9.61 26.59
CA PRO A 280 20.95 -10.19 25.98
C PRO A 280 21.49 -9.29 24.85
N GLU A 281 22.80 -9.37 24.60
CA GLU A 281 23.41 -8.65 23.47
C GLU A 281 22.77 -9.10 22.15
N SER A 282 22.27 -8.12 21.40
CA SER A 282 21.76 -8.29 20.05
C SER A 282 22.43 -7.25 19.15
N ALA A 283 22.90 -7.70 17.98
CA ALA A 283 23.38 -6.80 16.94
C ALA A 283 22.17 -6.22 16.20
N THR A 284 22.12 -4.90 16.08
CA THR A 284 21.01 -4.19 15.43
C THR A 284 21.58 -3.24 14.40
N TRP A 285 20.99 -3.23 13.21
CA TRP A 285 21.35 -2.34 12.12
C TRP A 285 20.44 -1.10 12.12
N PHE A 286 21.02 0.06 11.81
CA PHE A 286 20.30 1.32 11.62
C PHE A 286 20.77 2.00 10.33
N ALA A 287 19.93 2.85 9.74
CA ALA A 287 20.35 3.66 8.60
C ALA A 287 21.21 4.84 9.09
N ASP A 288 22.39 5.06 8.48
CA ASP A 288 23.09 6.35 8.58
C ASP A 288 22.12 7.46 8.15
N GLY A 289 21.94 8.47 9.00
CA GLY A 289 21.00 9.57 8.72
C GLY A 289 21.41 10.43 7.52
N GLY A 290 22.71 10.55 7.24
CA GLY A 290 23.25 11.51 6.29
C GLY A 290 23.09 11.17 4.80
N PRO A 291 23.18 9.90 4.37
CA PRO A 291 22.67 9.45 3.06
C PRO A 291 21.16 9.60 2.90
N GLY A 292 20.45 9.91 3.99
CA GLY A 292 19.00 9.86 4.06
C GLY A 292 18.44 8.45 4.20
N PHE A 293 17.19 8.38 4.64
CA PHE A 293 16.47 7.12 4.86
C PHE A 293 15.00 7.26 4.46
N VAL A 294 14.38 6.14 4.08
CA VAL A 294 12.95 6.09 3.73
C VAL A 294 12.20 5.25 4.76
N LEU A 295 11.02 5.75 5.16
CA LEU A 295 10.00 4.98 5.86
C LEU A 295 8.78 4.81 4.96
N SER A 296 8.33 3.56 4.83
CA SER A 296 7.04 3.21 4.23
C SER A 296 5.87 3.71 5.07
N ARG A 297 4.68 3.83 4.45
CA ARG A 297 3.43 4.12 5.16
C ARG A 297 3.20 3.18 6.35
N ALA A 298 3.38 1.89 6.15
CA ALA A 298 3.20 0.90 7.22
C ALA A 298 4.27 1.01 8.31
N ALA A 299 5.53 1.37 7.99
CA ALA A 299 6.54 1.64 9.00
C ALA A 299 6.20 2.87 9.85
N MET A 300 5.69 3.94 9.22
CA MET A 300 5.21 5.14 9.94
C MET A 300 4.05 4.79 10.88
N LEU A 301 3.01 4.11 10.38
CA LEU A 301 1.86 3.67 11.17
C LEU A 301 2.28 2.81 12.38
N LYS A 302 3.13 1.80 12.14
CA LYS A 302 3.57 0.84 13.17
C LYS A 302 4.53 1.45 14.20
N LEU A 303 5.34 2.44 13.82
CA LEU A 303 6.20 3.20 14.75
C LEU A 303 5.40 4.22 15.58
N LEU A 304 4.39 4.85 14.97
CA LEU A 304 3.54 5.86 15.59
C LEU A 304 2.38 5.26 16.39
N HIS A 305 2.10 3.96 16.25
CA HIS A 305 1.18 3.25 17.13
C HIS A 305 1.62 3.43 18.59
N ARG A 306 0.69 3.93 19.41
CA ARG A 306 0.82 4.06 20.86
C ARG A 306 -0.27 3.21 21.50
N LYS A 307 0.05 2.40 22.50
CA LYS A 307 -1.00 1.73 23.28
C LYS A 307 -1.92 2.77 23.91
N VAL A 308 -3.20 2.61 23.67
CA VAL A 308 -4.27 3.45 24.19
C VAL A 308 -5.05 2.64 25.24
N GLY A 309 -5.57 3.27 26.28
CA GLY A 309 -6.25 2.65 27.44
C GLY A 309 -7.76 2.66 27.37
N LYS A 310 -8.43 2.00 28.33
CA LYS A 310 -9.88 1.70 28.31
C LYS A 310 -10.75 2.93 28.00
N ASP A 311 -10.37 4.09 28.52
CA ASP A 311 -11.11 5.34 28.42
C ASP A 311 -10.85 6.15 27.12
N GLY A 312 -9.92 5.68 26.28
CA GLY A 312 -9.49 6.35 25.04
C GLY A 312 -8.22 7.19 25.19
N ASP A 313 -7.73 7.39 26.41
CA ASP A 313 -6.45 8.05 26.66
C ASP A 313 -5.25 7.20 26.22
N TYR A 314 -4.23 7.83 25.67
CA TYR A 314 -2.97 7.16 25.34
C TYR A 314 -2.20 6.73 26.60
N LEU A 315 -2.12 5.41 26.87
CA LEU A 315 -1.29 4.86 27.95
C LEU A 315 0.19 5.07 27.69
N GLU A 316 0.61 4.93 26.43
CA GLU A 316 1.96 5.22 26.01
C GLU A 316 2.12 6.71 25.65
N PRO A 317 3.21 7.36 26.07
CA PRO A 317 3.51 8.73 25.65
C PRO A 317 3.76 8.80 24.13
N PRO A 318 3.78 10.01 23.53
CA PRO A 318 4.17 10.20 22.12
C PRO A 318 5.53 9.56 21.80
N LEU A 319 5.82 9.28 20.53
CA LEU A 319 7.10 8.71 20.10
C LEU A 319 8.28 9.59 20.58
N SER A 320 8.14 10.91 20.46
CA SER A 320 9.06 11.91 21.01
C SER A 320 9.14 11.97 22.54
N ARG A 321 8.46 11.10 23.29
CA ARG A 321 8.63 10.96 24.76
C ARG A 321 8.81 9.50 25.22
N ARG A 322 8.34 8.51 24.47
CA ARG A 322 8.57 7.07 24.71
C ARG A 322 10.05 6.71 24.83
N TRP A 323 10.92 7.44 24.12
CA TRP A 323 12.36 7.16 24.01
C TRP A 323 13.27 8.21 24.68
N LEU A 324 12.70 9.14 25.47
CA LEU A 324 13.42 10.26 26.11
C LEU A 324 14.69 9.83 26.87
N ASP A 325 14.64 8.74 27.62
CA ASP A 325 15.78 8.27 28.42
C ASP A 325 16.87 7.54 27.62
N LEU A 326 16.57 7.13 26.38
CA LEU A 326 17.58 6.70 25.42
C LEU A 326 18.22 7.92 24.74
N MET A 327 17.39 8.90 24.33
CA MET A 327 17.84 10.17 23.72
C MET A 327 18.79 10.97 24.63
N ARG A 328 18.59 10.93 25.95
CA ARG A 328 19.48 11.54 26.95
C ARG A 328 20.86 10.86 27.09
N ARG A 329 21.01 9.63 26.61
CA ARG A 329 22.22 8.80 26.76
C ARG A 329 23.00 8.64 25.45
N ASP A 330 22.38 9.00 24.33
CA ASP A 330 22.89 8.75 22.99
C ASP A 330 22.85 10.00 22.11
N ARG A 331 24.00 10.37 21.56
CA ARG A 331 24.15 11.53 20.66
C ARG A 331 23.98 11.16 19.18
N ARG A 332 23.50 9.95 18.86
CA ARG A 332 23.20 9.45 17.51
C ARG A 332 21.69 9.24 17.33
N GLY A 333 20.98 10.25 16.83
CA GLY A 333 19.53 10.23 16.65
C GLY A 333 19.04 9.21 15.60
N ASP A 334 19.89 8.93 14.61
CA ASP A 334 19.76 7.86 13.62
C ASP A 334 19.84 6.47 14.27
N ARG A 335 20.81 6.25 15.17
CA ARG A 335 20.89 5.03 16.00
C ARG A 335 19.61 4.88 16.84
N ILE A 336 19.20 5.94 17.55
CA ILE A 336 17.97 5.94 18.38
C ILE A 336 16.73 5.57 17.56
N LEU A 337 16.59 6.10 16.34
CA LEU A 337 15.51 5.76 15.43
C LEU A 337 15.53 4.28 15.03
N GLY A 338 16.71 3.73 14.69
CA GLY A 338 16.86 2.31 14.42
C GLY A 338 16.40 1.42 15.58
N TRP A 339 16.68 1.81 16.83
CA TRP A 339 16.18 1.11 18.02
C TRP A 339 14.67 1.25 18.24
N ALA A 340 14.11 2.44 17.99
CA ALA A 340 12.67 2.67 18.10
C ALA A 340 11.87 1.83 17.08
N LEU A 341 12.40 1.69 15.86
CA LEU A 341 11.88 0.83 14.79
C LEU A 341 12.06 -0.66 15.14
N HIS A 342 13.23 -1.06 15.61
CA HIS A 342 13.50 -2.46 15.98
C HIS A 342 12.62 -2.94 17.15
N ASP A 343 12.33 -2.09 18.13
CA ASP A 343 11.45 -2.42 19.27
C ASP A 343 9.97 -2.61 18.86
N VAL A 344 9.50 -1.94 17.81
CA VAL A 344 8.20 -2.24 17.16
C VAL A 344 8.29 -3.35 16.10
N GLY A 345 9.42 -4.05 16.00
CA GLY A 345 9.62 -5.15 15.06
C GLY A 345 9.65 -4.66 13.60
N ILE A 346 10.46 -3.64 13.31
CA ILE A 346 10.85 -3.20 11.97
C ILE A 346 12.37 -3.31 11.88
N ARG A 347 12.87 -4.08 10.91
CA ARG A 347 14.31 -4.18 10.61
C ARG A 347 14.70 -3.22 9.50
N LEU A 348 15.98 -2.85 9.46
CA LEU A 348 16.56 -2.11 8.35
C LEU A 348 16.72 -3.01 7.13
N SER A 349 16.12 -2.63 6.01
CA SER A 349 16.57 -3.05 4.68
C SER A 349 17.75 -2.19 4.26
N GLY A 350 18.95 -2.78 4.28
CA GLY A 350 20.19 -2.10 3.89
C GLY A 350 20.35 -2.02 2.36
N PHE A 351 20.55 -0.82 1.83
CA PHE A 351 20.75 -0.55 0.40
C PHE A 351 22.03 0.28 0.15
N TRP A 352 23.16 -0.11 0.78
CA TRP A 352 24.48 0.41 0.43
C TRP A 352 25.05 -0.37 -0.78
N PRO A 353 25.72 0.26 -1.76
CA PRO A 353 26.03 1.69 -1.89
C PRO A 353 24.99 2.55 -2.64
N MET A 354 23.81 2.04 -2.96
CA MET A 354 22.74 2.84 -3.61
C MET A 354 22.40 4.10 -2.79
N PHE A 355 22.28 3.97 -1.47
CA PHE A 355 22.42 5.07 -0.50
C PHE A 355 23.89 5.16 -0.06
N ASN A 356 24.57 6.28 -0.30
CA ASN A 356 26.03 6.37 -0.15
C ASN A 356 26.50 7.31 0.98
N PRO A 357 27.27 6.81 1.97
CA PRO A 357 27.88 7.63 3.03
C PRO A 357 29.11 8.44 2.59
N HIS A 358 29.59 8.23 1.36
CA HIS A 358 30.72 8.96 0.78
C HIS A 358 30.30 10.20 -0.01
N SER A 359 31.13 11.24 0.05
CA SER A 359 31.02 12.41 -0.82
C SER A 359 31.34 12.05 -2.26
N LEU A 360 30.86 12.86 -3.20
CA LEU A 360 31.17 12.76 -4.63
C LEU A 360 32.68 12.62 -4.94
N GLN A 361 33.55 13.18 -4.10
CA GLN A 361 35.00 13.08 -4.24
C GLN A 361 35.59 11.77 -3.69
N SER A 362 34.91 11.15 -2.73
CA SER A 362 35.38 9.99 -1.94
C SER A 362 34.62 8.69 -2.23
N ILE A 363 33.94 8.61 -3.38
CA ILE A 363 33.36 7.36 -3.90
C ILE A 363 34.51 6.41 -4.30
N PRO A 364 34.59 5.18 -3.75
CA PRO A 364 35.52 4.14 -4.22
C PRO A 364 34.92 3.43 -5.44
N PHE A 365 35.13 3.99 -6.63
CA PHE A 365 34.68 3.37 -7.87
C PHE A 365 35.41 2.03 -8.05
N SER A 366 34.61 0.96 -8.00
CA SER A 366 35.01 -0.44 -7.87
C SER A 366 33.81 -1.33 -8.23
N GLN A 367 34.02 -2.65 -8.36
CA GLN A 367 32.95 -3.58 -8.75
C GLN A 367 31.73 -3.55 -7.83
N ALA A 368 31.92 -3.26 -6.54
CA ALA A 368 30.83 -3.14 -5.56
C ALA A 368 29.88 -1.95 -5.81
N TYR A 369 30.27 -0.99 -6.65
CA TYR A 369 29.51 0.22 -7.00
C TYR A 369 29.08 0.23 -8.48
N TRP A 370 29.96 -0.20 -9.38
CA TRP A 370 30.04 0.27 -10.77
C TRP A 370 28.73 0.30 -11.57
N CYS A 371 27.97 -0.81 -11.54
CA CYS A 371 26.75 -0.98 -12.33
C CYS A 371 25.45 -0.75 -11.55
N GLN A 372 25.54 -0.22 -10.33
CA GLN A 372 24.39 0.06 -9.46
C GLN A 372 23.88 1.50 -9.61
N PRO A 373 22.57 1.75 -9.43
CA PRO A 373 22.02 3.10 -9.39
C PRO A 373 22.55 3.94 -8.24
N VAL A 374 22.79 5.22 -8.50
CA VAL A 374 23.07 6.22 -7.45
C VAL A 374 21.74 6.76 -6.93
N LEU A 375 21.35 6.53 -5.68
CA LEU A 375 20.16 7.18 -5.10
C LEU A 375 20.56 8.47 -4.38
N THR A 376 21.55 8.39 -3.49
CA THR A 376 22.01 9.53 -2.68
C THR A 376 23.52 9.55 -2.48
N LEU A 377 24.09 10.76 -2.26
CA LEU A 377 25.51 10.98 -1.93
C LEU A 377 25.62 11.97 -0.76
N HIS A 378 26.01 11.50 0.43
CA HIS A 378 26.18 12.32 1.63
C HIS A 378 27.46 13.20 1.57
N LYS A 379 27.48 14.37 2.25
CA LYS A 379 28.63 15.30 2.31
C LYS A 379 29.07 15.82 0.94
N THR A 380 28.15 15.97 -0.02
CA THR A 380 28.46 16.56 -1.32
C THR A 380 28.68 18.06 -1.16
N LYS A 381 29.84 18.56 -1.60
CA LYS A 381 30.23 19.97 -1.41
C LYS A 381 29.27 20.93 -2.15
N PRO A 382 28.90 22.09 -1.57
CA PRO A 382 27.86 22.98 -2.12
C PRO A 382 28.05 23.35 -3.60
N GLU A 383 29.26 23.73 -3.97
CA GLU A 383 29.65 24.14 -5.31
C GLU A 383 29.64 22.97 -6.32
N GLU A 384 29.72 21.74 -5.83
CA GLU A 384 29.66 20.52 -6.66
C GLU A 384 28.24 19.96 -6.75
N MET A 385 27.44 20.09 -5.70
CA MET A 385 26.01 19.71 -5.69
C MET A 385 25.25 20.42 -6.82
N VAL A 386 25.43 21.73 -6.97
CA VAL A 386 24.76 22.54 -8.00
C VAL A 386 25.26 22.22 -9.43
N LYS A 387 26.55 21.87 -9.59
CA LYS A 387 27.12 21.44 -10.88
C LYS A 387 26.61 20.05 -11.28
N LEU A 388 26.63 19.10 -10.35
CA LEU A 388 26.16 17.73 -10.55
C LEU A 388 24.68 17.70 -10.92
N TRP A 389 23.86 18.52 -10.25
CA TRP A 389 22.43 18.64 -10.53
C TRP A 389 22.12 19.22 -11.91
N ARG A 390 22.88 20.24 -12.35
CA ARG A 390 22.79 20.71 -13.74
C ARG A 390 23.22 19.63 -14.73
N TRP A 391 24.34 18.95 -14.49
CA TRP A 391 24.80 17.86 -15.35
C TRP A 391 23.80 16.70 -15.46
N GLU A 392 23.17 16.29 -14.35
CA GLU A 392 22.16 15.22 -14.30
C GLU A 392 21.02 15.45 -15.30
N HIS A 393 20.52 16.69 -15.40
CA HIS A 393 19.45 17.06 -16.34
C HIS A 393 19.78 16.80 -17.81
N SER A 394 21.06 16.74 -18.18
CA SER A 394 21.51 16.39 -19.54
C SER A 394 21.81 14.89 -19.74
N ARG A 395 21.72 14.08 -18.68
CA ARG A 395 22.23 12.68 -18.65
C ARG A 395 21.17 11.62 -18.34
N ARG A 396 19.96 12.00 -17.89
CA ARG A 396 18.83 11.06 -17.68
C ARG A 396 18.46 10.35 -18.98
N LYS A 397 18.03 9.09 -18.89
CA LYS A 397 17.58 8.26 -20.02
C LYS A 397 16.24 7.63 -19.68
N VAL A 398 15.39 7.38 -20.68
CA VAL A 398 14.04 6.81 -20.45
C VAL A 398 14.13 5.47 -19.71
N GLY A 399 14.61 4.42 -20.40
CA GLY A 399 14.64 3.05 -19.90
C GLY A 399 15.82 2.69 -18.98
N ARG A 400 16.64 3.65 -18.51
CA ARG A 400 17.80 3.33 -17.64
C ARG A 400 18.09 4.45 -16.63
N PRO A 401 18.21 4.13 -15.32
CA PRO A 401 18.68 5.08 -14.30
C PRO A 401 20.12 5.56 -14.53
N LEU A 402 20.54 6.54 -13.72
CA LEU A 402 21.94 6.96 -13.59
C LEU A 402 22.71 5.99 -12.67
N ILE A 403 23.74 5.32 -13.20
CA ILE A 403 24.57 4.37 -12.45
C ILE A 403 25.95 4.96 -12.10
N TYR A 404 26.69 4.35 -11.17
CA TYR A 404 28.02 4.83 -10.77
C TYR A 404 29.00 4.96 -11.95
N ARG A 405 28.97 4.04 -12.93
CA ARG A 405 29.74 4.19 -14.19
C ARG A 405 29.46 5.51 -14.91
N ASP A 406 28.23 6.01 -14.93
CA ASP A 406 27.93 7.31 -15.57
C ASP A 406 28.45 8.50 -14.76
N LEU A 407 28.44 8.36 -13.42
CA LEU A 407 28.87 9.39 -12.46
C LEU A 407 30.40 9.54 -12.42
N TYR A 408 31.13 8.47 -12.75
CA TYR A 408 32.58 8.50 -12.92
C TYR A 408 33.01 9.59 -13.93
N ASP A 409 32.34 9.66 -15.08
CA ASP A 409 32.57 10.65 -16.14
C ASP A 409 32.43 12.10 -15.65
N PHE A 410 31.66 12.37 -14.59
CA PHE A 410 31.47 13.74 -14.07
C PHE A 410 32.75 14.33 -13.48
N ARG A 411 33.68 13.49 -12.99
CA ARG A 411 34.90 13.94 -12.28
C ARG A 411 36.21 13.53 -12.95
N HIS A 412 36.25 12.40 -13.66
CA HIS A 412 37.51 11.81 -14.13
C HIS A 412 37.92 12.23 -15.56
N ASN A 413 37.19 13.16 -16.18
CA ASN A 413 37.61 13.79 -17.44
C ASN A 413 38.88 14.66 -17.31
N ASP A 414 39.20 15.14 -16.09
CA ASP A 414 40.46 15.84 -15.79
C ASP A 414 41.56 14.82 -15.48
N ARG A 415 42.12 14.24 -16.56
CA ARG A 415 42.99 13.05 -16.57
C ARG A 415 44.43 13.32 -16.08
N GLN A 416 44.57 13.83 -14.86
CA GLN A 416 45.88 14.08 -14.24
C GLN A 416 46.50 12.79 -13.72
N VAL A 417 47.78 12.55 -14.04
CA VAL A 417 48.54 11.37 -13.59
C VAL A 417 48.81 11.42 -12.08
N TYR A 418 49.06 12.62 -11.56
CA TYR A 418 49.24 12.88 -10.13
C TYR A 418 48.74 14.26 -9.73
N ARG A 419 48.55 14.46 -8.42
CA ARG A 419 48.24 15.74 -7.78
C ARG A 419 49.07 15.88 -6.50
N GLU A 420 49.57 17.08 -6.29
CA GLU A 420 50.27 17.48 -5.08
C GLU A 420 49.29 18.08 -4.06
N ASP A 421 49.62 18.00 -2.77
CA ASP A 421 48.77 18.42 -1.65
C ASP A 421 47.33 17.89 -1.78
N TRP A 422 47.23 16.59 -2.04
CA TRP A 422 46.00 15.88 -2.41
C TRP A 422 45.95 14.49 -1.80
N ASP A 423 44.79 14.11 -1.29
CA ASP A 423 44.53 12.80 -0.67
C ASP A 423 43.44 12.06 -1.45
N ASN A 424 43.84 11.00 -2.14
CA ASN A 424 42.97 10.07 -2.86
C ASN A 424 42.67 8.78 -2.06
N THR A 425 43.09 8.70 -0.79
CA THR A 425 42.99 7.46 0.00
C THR A 425 41.58 7.20 0.55
N GLY A 426 41.42 6.09 1.27
CA GLY A 426 40.15 5.64 1.83
C GLY A 426 40.32 4.52 2.85
N TRP A 427 39.19 4.01 3.34
CA TRP A 427 39.14 2.88 4.29
C TRP A 427 39.59 1.55 3.66
N ASP A 428 39.54 1.48 2.34
CA ASP A 428 39.95 0.38 1.45
C ASP A 428 41.44 0.44 1.05
N GLY A 429 42.22 1.32 1.68
CA GLY A 429 43.65 1.47 1.40
C GLY A 429 44.51 0.42 2.09
N TYR A 430 45.44 -0.18 1.34
CA TYR A 430 46.42 -1.14 1.83
C TYR A 430 47.85 -0.59 1.73
N ARG A 431 48.79 -1.19 2.45
CA ARG A 431 50.16 -0.66 2.59
C ARG A 431 51.06 -1.21 1.48
N GLY A 432 51.60 -0.32 0.65
CA GLY A 432 52.68 -0.63 -0.29
C GLY A 432 54.04 -0.77 0.38
N PRO A 433 55.11 -1.08 -0.37
CA PRO A 433 56.46 -1.19 0.18
C PRO A 433 56.95 0.16 0.74
N ARG A 434 57.80 0.12 1.78
CA ARG A 434 58.44 1.34 2.31
C ARG A 434 59.41 1.90 1.28
N VAL A 435 59.17 3.14 0.85
CA VAL A 435 59.94 3.81 -0.21
C VAL A 435 60.18 5.28 0.12
N ASN A 436 61.35 5.79 -0.27
CA ASN A 436 61.82 7.13 0.07
C ASN A 436 61.28 8.27 -0.82
N SER A 437 60.41 7.97 -1.79
CA SER A 437 59.87 8.97 -2.72
C SER A 437 58.52 8.56 -3.32
N PHE A 438 57.73 9.56 -3.71
CA PHE A 438 56.48 9.38 -4.46
C PHE A 438 56.67 8.60 -5.78
N ALA A 439 57.76 8.86 -6.51
CA ALA A 439 58.07 8.15 -7.76
C ALA A 439 58.32 6.65 -7.54
N ALA A 440 59.03 6.27 -6.47
CA ALA A 440 59.22 4.87 -6.11
C ALA A 440 57.91 4.21 -5.63
N CYS A 441 57.02 4.95 -4.97
CA CYS A 441 55.68 4.48 -4.60
C CYS A 441 54.82 4.21 -5.84
N GLY A 442 54.87 5.09 -6.84
CA GLY A 442 54.19 4.90 -8.13
C GLY A 442 54.74 3.73 -8.95
N LYS A 443 56.06 3.55 -8.98
CA LYS A 443 56.67 2.36 -9.62
C LYS A 443 56.17 1.07 -8.96
N ALA A 444 56.17 1.01 -7.63
CA ALA A 444 55.71 -0.17 -6.91
C ALA A 444 54.20 -0.43 -7.08
N CYS A 445 53.37 0.62 -7.18
CA CYS A 445 51.95 0.48 -7.53
C CYS A 445 51.79 -0.06 -8.97
N GLY A 446 52.62 0.38 -9.92
CA GLY A 446 52.64 -0.17 -11.28
C GLY A 446 53.19 -1.60 -11.42
N GLU A 447 53.77 -2.16 -10.36
CA GLU A 447 54.18 -3.56 -10.26
C GLU A 447 53.14 -4.44 -9.55
N ASP A 448 52.10 -3.83 -8.96
CA ASP A 448 50.99 -4.48 -8.26
C ASP A 448 49.72 -4.50 -9.14
N PRO A 449 49.20 -5.68 -9.54
CA PRO A 449 48.03 -5.76 -10.41
C PRO A 449 46.71 -5.33 -9.75
N GLU A 450 46.65 -5.19 -8.42
CA GLU A 450 45.47 -4.70 -7.70
C GLU A 450 45.50 -3.19 -7.44
N CYS A 451 46.62 -2.51 -7.70
CA CYS A 451 46.80 -1.08 -7.41
C CYS A 451 46.29 -0.18 -8.55
N PHE A 452 45.12 0.43 -8.38
CA PHE A 452 44.61 1.44 -9.32
C PHE A 452 45.18 2.83 -9.07
N GLN A 453 45.53 3.15 -7.83
CA GLN A 453 46.03 4.47 -7.44
C GLN A 453 46.77 4.38 -6.11
N TYR A 454 47.63 5.36 -5.87
CA TYR A 454 48.54 5.37 -4.73
C TYR A 454 48.63 6.77 -4.10
N ASN A 455 49.04 6.80 -2.83
CA ASN A 455 49.38 8.01 -2.08
C ASN A 455 50.72 7.82 -1.37
N TRP A 456 51.53 8.88 -1.32
CA TRP A 456 52.77 8.91 -0.56
C TRP A 456 52.77 10.12 0.37
N HIS A 457 53.04 9.88 1.65
CA HIS A 457 53.03 10.89 2.71
C HIS A 457 53.97 10.48 3.86
N MET A 458 54.91 11.35 4.23
CA MET A 458 55.90 11.12 5.31
C MET A 458 56.66 9.78 5.21
N GLY A 459 56.88 9.26 3.99
CA GLY A 459 57.53 7.98 3.73
C GLY A 459 56.63 6.73 3.86
N ASP A 460 55.38 6.88 4.30
CA ASP A 460 54.36 5.84 4.14
C ASP A 460 53.83 5.85 2.70
N CYS A 461 53.81 4.68 2.06
CA CYS A 461 53.27 4.45 0.72
C CYS A 461 52.00 3.60 0.86
N MET A 462 50.87 4.13 0.36
CA MET A 462 49.56 3.53 0.45
C MET A 462 49.01 3.27 -0.96
N PHE A 463 48.46 2.09 -1.17
CA PHE A 463 47.83 1.64 -2.41
C PHE A 463 46.31 1.52 -2.22
N MET A 464 45.54 1.65 -3.30
CA MET A 464 44.09 1.50 -3.30
C MET A 464 43.65 0.58 -4.43
N SER A 465 42.76 -0.37 -4.13
CA SER A 465 42.09 -1.24 -5.10
C SER A 465 40.76 -0.67 -5.62
N SER A 466 40.52 0.63 -5.40
CA SER A 466 39.42 1.39 -5.98
C SER A 466 39.90 2.73 -6.52
N ILE A 467 39.11 3.31 -7.43
CA ILE A 467 39.40 4.61 -8.03
C ILE A 467 38.63 5.69 -7.27
N ARG A 468 39.33 6.69 -6.75
CA ARG A 468 38.77 7.82 -5.99
C ARG A 468 39.35 9.12 -6.54
N TYR A 469 38.50 10.13 -6.78
CA TYR A 469 38.96 11.46 -7.21
C TYR A 469 39.76 12.16 -6.09
N GLY A 470 39.42 11.92 -4.82
CA GLY A 470 40.12 12.48 -3.66
C GLY A 470 39.82 13.95 -3.41
N GLU A 471 40.49 14.55 -2.43
CA GLU A 471 40.37 15.99 -2.15
C GLU A 471 41.68 16.66 -1.72
N HIS A 472 41.72 17.98 -1.84
CA HIS A 472 42.87 18.80 -1.44
C HIS A 472 43.19 18.60 0.05
N ARG A 473 44.45 18.26 0.30
CA ARG A 473 45.01 17.91 1.59
C ARG A 473 46.38 18.55 1.74
N GLY A 474 46.39 19.76 2.29
CA GLY A 474 47.62 20.51 2.55
C GLY A 474 48.60 19.77 3.47
N PRO A 475 49.88 20.18 3.49
CA PRO A 475 50.95 19.46 4.16
C PRO A 475 50.71 19.31 5.67
N LYS A 476 51.05 18.15 6.24
CA LYS A 476 50.83 17.87 7.66
C LYS A 476 51.89 16.93 8.25
N LEU A 477 52.53 17.36 9.33
CA LEU A 477 53.32 16.46 10.16
C LEU A 477 52.38 15.56 10.99
N SER A 478 52.48 14.24 10.84
CA SER A 478 51.78 13.28 11.71
C SER A 478 52.66 12.89 12.91
N ALA A 479 52.08 12.86 14.11
CA ALA A 479 52.83 12.53 15.34
C ALA A 479 53.51 11.15 15.25
N ASN A 480 52.85 10.17 14.63
CA ASN A 480 53.39 8.83 14.41
C ASN A 480 54.53 8.80 13.39
N ALA A 481 54.61 9.75 12.45
CA ALA A 481 55.77 9.89 11.58
C ALA A 481 56.92 10.64 12.27
N LEU A 482 56.62 11.69 13.05
CA LEU A 482 57.62 12.39 13.86
C LEU A 482 58.31 11.46 14.86
N MET A 483 57.56 10.62 15.59
CA MET A 483 58.13 9.61 16.48
C MET A 483 58.98 8.56 15.74
N ARG A 484 58.61 8.18 14.51
CA ARG A 484 59.40 7.25 13.68
C ARG A 484 60.71 7.88 13.20
N LEU A 485 60.67 9.14 12.77
CA LEU A 485 61.87 9.89 12.37
C LEU A 485 62.81 10.17 13.56
N GLN A 486 62.28 10.43 14.75
CA GLN A 486 63.06 10.55 15.98
C GLN A 486 63.79 9.25 16.39
N GLY A 487 63.33 8.09 15.92
CA GLY A 487 64.01 6.81 16.11
C GLY A 487 65.17 6.54 15.14
N GLU A 488 65.30 7.32 14.07
CA GLU A 488 66.34 7.17 13.05
C GLU A 488 67.31 8.37 13.10
N ILE A 489 68.37 8.23 13.90
CA ILE A 489 69.35 9.28 14.18
C ILE A 489 69.87 9.93 12.88
N GLY A 490 69.60 11.24 12.74
CA GLY A 490 70.10 12.06 11.63
C GLY A 490 69.11 12.36 10.50
N LYS A 491 67.85 11.91 10.56
CA LYS A 491 66.83 12.26 9.55
C LYS A 491 65.94 13.42 9.99
N GLU A 492 66.21 14.61 9.47
CA GLU A 492 65.28 15.74 9.53
C GLU A 492 64.06 15.52 8.60
N TRP A 493 62.92 16.11 8.96
CA TRP A 493 61.75 16.16 8.09
C TRP A 493 61.87 17.33 7.11
N THR A 494 61.30 17.18 5.91
CA THR A 494 61.26 18.25 4.90
C THR A 494 59.82 18.67 4.61
N TYR A 495 59.64 19.84 4.00
CA TYR A 495 58.33 20.28 3.53
C TYR A 495 57.71 19.24 2.58
N GLU A 496 58.45 18.78 1.57
CA GLU A 496 58.00 17.76 0.61
C GLU A 496 57.58 16.43 1.26
N LEU A 497 58.30 15.98 2.31
CA LEU A 497 57.89 14.78 3.07
C LEU A 497 56.52 14.97 3.74
N SER A 498 56.17 16.19 4.15
CA SER A 498 54.91 16.48 4.84
C SER A 498 53.70 16.65 3.91
N ARG A 499 53.91 16.75 2.58
CA ARG A 499 52.85 16.87 1.58
C ARG A 499 52.06 15.55 1.45
N TYR A 500 50.89 15.61 0.84
CA TYR A 500 50.15 14.43 0.39
C TYR A 500 50.27 14.35 -1.13
N MET A 501 50.97 13.32 -1.62
CA MET A 501 51.20 13.15 -3.06
C MET A 501 50.33 11.99 -3.56
N SER A 502 49.31 12.29 -4.36
CA SER A 502 48.37 11.30 -4.92
C SER A 502 48.69 11.01 -6.39
N GLY A 503 48.72 9.75 -6.79
CA GLY A 503 48.90 9.32 -8.18
C GLY A 503 47.89 8.26 -8.61
N TRP A 504 47.59 8.22 -9.90
CA TRP A 504 46.60 7.30 -10.50
C TRP A 504 47.24 6.49 -11.64
N MET A 505 47.04 5.17 -11.62
CA MET A 505 47.55 4.26 -12.65
C MET A 505 46.65 4.31 -13.88
N LEU A 506 46.69 5.43 -14.61
CA LEU A 506 45.82 5.70 -15.75
C LEU A 506 45.74 4.56 -16.78
N PRO A 507 46.81 3.79 -17.11
CA PRO A 507 46.69 2.63 -18.00
C PRO A 507 45.85 1.48 -17.41
N SER A 508 46.04 1.16 -16.13
CA SER A 508 45.26 0.13 -15.42
C SER A 508 43.80 0.56 -15.25
N ILE A 509 43.57 1.83 -14.94
CA ILE A 509 42.25 2.46 -14.82
C ILE A 509 41.52 2.45 -16.17
N ASP A 510 42.17 2.85 -17.26
CA ASP A 510 41.56 2.84 -18.60
C ASP A 510 41.20 1.43 -19.02
N LYS A 511 42.12 0.47 -18.83
CA LYS A 511 41.87 -0.95 -19.11
C LYS A 511 40.63 -1.43 -18.37
N TRP A 512 40.56 -1.22 -17.06
CA TRP A 512 39.41 -1.60 -16.23
C TRP A 512 38.11 -0.88 -16.64
N TYR A 513 38.17 0.41 -17.00
CA TYR A 513 37.02 1.17 -17.49
C TYR A 513 36.49 0.64 -18.84
N GLN A 514 37.37 0.15 -19.72
CA GLN A 514 36.94 -0.47 -20.98
C GLN A 514 36.43 -1.90 -20.78
N GLU A 515 37.04 -2.68 -19.88
CA GLU A 515 36.66 -4.07 -19.62
C GLU A 515 35.35 -4.20 -18.81
N GLN A 516 35.13 -3.37 -17.79
CA GLN A 516 33.94 -3.45 -16.92
C GLN A 516 32.70 -2.77 -17.51
N GLN A 517 32.21 -3.26 -18.64
CA GLN A 517 30.94 -2.80 -19.21
C GLN A 517 29.74 -3.26 -18.37
N CYS A 518 28.76 -2.37 -18.18
CA CYS A 518 27.55 -2.67 -17.44
C CYS A 518 26.44 -3.15 -18.39
N GLU A 519 26.42 -4.45 -18.67
CA GLU A 519 25.41 -5.11 -19.51
C GLU A 519 23.97 -4.89 -18.99
N ALA A 520 23.81 -4.86 -17.67
CA ALA A 520 22.54 -4.60 -16.99
C ALA A 520 22.72 -3.70 -15.76
N VAL A 521 21.62 -3.10 -15.32
CA VAL A 521 21.57 -2.32 -14.07
C VAL A 521 21.41 -3.27 -12.89
N GLN A 522 22.28 -3.11 -11.89
CA GLN A 522 22.29 -3.91 -10.67
C GLN A 522 21.48 -3.22 -9.56
N TRP A 523 20.21 -3.58 -9.40
CA TRP A 523 19.42 -3.17 -8.22
C TRP A 523 19.68 -4.14 -7.07
N LEU A 524 19.91 -3.64 -5.86
CA LEU A 524 20.08 -4.49 -4.68
C LEU A 524 18.74 -5.10 -4.24
N PRO A 525 18.72 -6.36 -3.72
CA PRO A 525 17.50 -6.98 -3.24
C PRO A 525 17.10 -6.52 -1.82
N LEU A 526 15.80 -6.54 -1.51
CA LEU A 526 15.30 -6.41 -0.13
C LEU A 526 16.01 -7.40 0.80
N ASN A 527 16.25 -7.03 2.06
CA ASN A 527 16.97 -7.84 3.05
C ASN A 527 18.44 -8.17 2.69
N ALA A 528 19.11 -7.40 1.82
CA ALA A 528 20.55 -7.54 1.53
C ALA A 528 21.49 -7.30 2.73
N GLY A 529 20.95 -7.02 3.93
CA GLY A 529 21.70 -6.76 5.16
C GLY A 529 21.35 -7.65 6.35
N ASP A 530 20.42 -8.61 6.24
CA ASP A 530 20.02 -9.44 7.39
C ASP A 530 21.11 -10.47 7.81
N GLU A 531 21.99 -10.90 6.89
CA GLU A 531 23.27 -11.56 7.23
C GLU A 531 24.44 -11.09 6.35
N PRO A 532 25.53 -10.54 6.93
CA PRO A 532 26.74 -10.18 6.19
C PRO A 532 27.63 -11.41 5.95
N HIS A 533 27.19 -12.32 5.09
CA HIS A 533 28.06 -13.38 4.57
C HIS A 533 29.14 -12.77 3.64
N HIS A 534 30.39 -12.84 4.11
CA HIS A 534 31.66 -12.50 3.46
C HIS A 534 31.94 -11.07 2.94
N ARG A 535 30.97 -10.30 2.45
CA ARG A 535 31.30 -9.15 1.56
C ARG A 535 31.97 -7.92 2.22
N GLN A 536 32.09 -7.84 3.56
CA GLN A 536 32.89 -6.78 4.22
C GLN A 536 33.34 -7.08 5.68
N ARG A 537 33.95 -8.24 5.94
CA ARG A 537 34.50 -8.59 7.28
C ARG A 537 35.92 -8.01 7.54
N HIS A 538 36.13 -6.70 7.41
CA HIS A 538 37.36 -6.06 7.93
C HIS A 538 37.11 -4.69 8.57
N SER A 539 37.69 -4.51 9.77
CA SER A 539 37.99 -3.25 10.46
C SER A 539 36.89 -2.18 10.60
N LEU A 540 35.95 -2.41 11.53
CA LEU A 540 35.40 -1.35 12.39
C LEU A 540 35.46 -1.75 13.87
N LEU A 541 36.68 -1.82 14.43
CA LEU A 541 37.10 -1.66 15.84
C LEU A 541 38.50 -2.32 16.06
N PRO A 542 39.32 -1.86 17.03
CA PRO A 542 40.60 -2.47 17.39
C PRO A 542 40.43 -3.76 18.24
N PRO A 543 41.47 -4.59 18.39
CA PRO A 543 41.37 -5.92 19.01
C PRO A 543 41.30 -5.89 20.55
N ALA A 544 40.67 -6.94 21.09
CA ALA A 544 40.77 -7.36 22.49
C ALA A 544 41.10 -8.86 22.53
N GLU A 545 41.68 -9.34 23.63
CA GLU A 545 42.57 -10.51 23.65
C GLU A 545 41.88 -11.88 23.78
N LEU A 546 42.70 -12.93 23.59
CA LEU A 546 42.40 -14.35 23.86
C LEU A 546 42.16 -14.57 25.37
N TYR A 547 41.59 -15.65 25.92
CA TYR A 547 41.36 -17.08 25.58
C TYR A 547 40.13 -17.57 26.39
N PRO A 548 39.81 -18.88 26.51
CA PRO A 548 39.63 -19.93 25.50
C PRO A 548 38.18 -20.45 25.50
N ALA A 549 37.87 -21.50 24.74
CA ALA A 549 36.57 -22.19 24.79
C ALA A 549 36.60 -23.41 25.73
N GLU A 550 35.54 -23.63 26.50
CA GLU A 550 35.20 -24.96 27.02
C GLU A 550 33.69 -25.13 27.31
N GLN A 551 33.23 -26.38 27.28
CA GLN A 551 31.96 -26.90 27.83
C GLN A 551 30.63 -26.38 27.22
N THR A 552 30.40 -26.77 25.96
CA THR A 552 29.05 -27.02 25.44
C THR A 552 28.39 -28.18 26.19
N GLN A 553 27.38 -27.95 27.06
CA GLN A 553 26.42 -28.99 27.50
C GLN A 553 25.13 -28.45 28.16
N ALA A 554 24.20 -27.86 27.39
CA ALA A 554 22.92 -27.37 27.96
C ALA A 554 21.70 -27.34 26.99
N ILE A 555 21.61 -28.26 26.03
CA ILE A 555 20.56 -28.25 24.98
C ILE A 555 19.15 -28.70 25.47
N LEU A 556 18.99 -29.08 26.73
CA LEU A 556 17.79 -29.77 27.25
C LEU A 556 16.90 -28.98 28.24
N TYR A 557 16.92 -27.63 28.25
CA TYR A 557 16.07 -26.84 29.17
C TYR A 557 15.32 -25.63 28.57
N ILE A 558 15.20 -25.54 27.25
CA ILE A 558 14.53 -24.40 26.57
C ILE A 558 12.98 -24.48 26.63
N ALA A 559 12.40 -25.63 26.99
CA ALA A 559 10.95 -25.87 26.96
C ALA A 559 10.13 -25.18 28.08
N ALA A 560 10.75 -24.51 29.06
CA ALA A 560 10.10 -24.15 30.33
C ALA A 560 10.17 -22.66 30.75
N ALA A 561 10.61 -21.74 29.88
CA ALA A 561 10.88 -20.34 30.26
C ALA A 561 10.22 -19.25 29.39
N ASN A 562 9.50 -19.59 28.31
CA ASN A 562 8.76 -18.62 27.51
C ASN A 562 7.39 -18.32 28.13
N GLY A 563 7.32 -17.27 28.96
CA GLY A 563 6.04 -16.74 29.44
C GLY A 563 5.22 -16.17 28.27
N ASN A 564 4.04 -16.74 28.02
CA ASN A 564 3.18 -16.41 26.89
C ASN A 564 2.89 -14.90 26.76
N LYS A 565 3.26 -14.30 25.63
CA LYS A 565 2.47 -13.20 25.06
C LYS A 565 1.20 -13.82 24.50
N ALA A 566 0.03 -13.39 24.98
CA ALA A 566 -1.24 -13.84 24.42
C ALA A 566 -1.38 -13.41 22.95
N PHE A 567 -2.03 -14.25 22.15
CA PHE A 567 -2.43 -13.92 20.79
C PHE A 567 -3.41 -12.73 20.79
N LEU A 568 -3.28 -11.80 19.84
CA LEU A 568 -4.07 -10.58 19.77
C LEU A 568 -5.16 -10.69 18.69
N TYR A 569 -6.40 -10.94 19.11
CA TYR A 569 -7.54 -11.07 18.19
C TYR A 569 -8.03 -9.74 17.62
N CYS A 570 -7.90 -8.63 18.36
CA CYS A 570 -8.33 -7.29 17.96
C CYS A 570 -7.26 -6.25 18.31
N GLU A 571 -6.69 -5.60 17.31
CA GLU A 571 -5.89 -4.39 17.54
C GLU A 571 -6.79 -3.28 18.11
N GLY A 572 -6.41 -2.70 19.24
CA GLY A 572 -7.27 -1.77 20.00
C GLY A 572 -8.12 -2.41 21.10
N SER A 573 -8.41 -3.71 21.06
CA SER A 573 -9.14 -4.43 22.12
C SER A 573 -8.40 -5.70 22.58
N PRO A 574 -7.28 -5.56 23.31
CA PRO A 574 -6.42 -6.68 23.70
C PRO A 574 -7.01 -7.63 24.75
N SER A 575 -8.22 -7.33 25.26
CA SER A 575 -9.00 -8.22 26.13
C SER A 575 -10.14 -8.94 25.40
N TRP A 576 -10.38 -8.63 24.11
CA TRP A 576 -11.39 -9.34 23.34
C TRP A 576 -10.86 -10.70 22.85
N ASN A 577 -11.72 -11.71 22.94
CA ASN A 577 -11.48 -13.07 22.51
C ASN A 577 -12.79 -13.60 21.91
N PRO A 578 -12.80 -14.13 20.67
CA PRO A 578 -14.03 -14.59 20.00
C PRO A 578 -14.79 -15.62 20.84
N ASP A 579 -14.11 -16.56 21.50
CA ASP A 579 -14.77 -17.61 22.29
C ASP A 579 -15.38 -17.07 23.60
N ALA A 580 -14.75 -16.06 24.21
CA ALA A 580 -15.31 -15.39 25.40
C ALA A 580 -16.53 -14.54 25.03
N TYR A 581 -16.48 -13.83 23.90
CA TYR A 581 -17.62 -13.08 23.36
C TYR A 581 -18.79 -14.01 23.00
N ALA A 582 -18.51 -15.16 22.37
CA ALA A 582 -19.51 -16.16 22.01
C ALA A 582 -20.18 -16.84 23.21
N ALA A 583 -19.47 -16.97 24.34
CA ALA A 583 -20.03 -17.47 25.60
C ALA A 583 -20.85 -16.42 26.37
N ASP A 584 -20.55 -15.12 26.27
CA ASP A 584 -21.29 -14.06 26.96
C ASP A 584 -22.58 -13.67 26.21
N THR A 585 -23.62 -14.47 26.42
CA THR A 585 -24.98 -14.20 25.89
C THR A 585 -25.57 -12.89 26.41
N ALA A 586 -25.13 -12.38 27.56
CA ALA A 586 -25.61 -11.11 28.10
C ALA A 586 -24.95 -9.91 27.39
N LEU A 587 -23.70 -10.03 26.94
CA LEU A 587 -23.02 -9.06 26.09
C LEU A 587 -23.60 -9.03 24.68
N GLN A 588 -23.92 -10.20 24.12
CA GLN A 588 -24.66 -10.30 22.85
C GLN A 588 -26.04 -9.62 22.95
N ALA A 589 -26.81 -9.91 24.00
CA ALA A 589 -28.12 -9.26 24.23
C ALA A 589 -28.02 -7.73 24.40
N ARG A 590 -26.96 -7.21 25.04
CA ARG A 590 -26.72 -5.74 25.14
C ARG A 590 -26.40 -5.12 23.77
N ALA A 591 -25.66 -5.80 22.92
CA ALA A 591 -25.39 -5.35 21.55
C ALA A 591 -26.68 -5.37 20.70
N GLU A 592 -27.52 -6.39 20.86
CA GLU A 592 -28.84 -6.45 20.21
C GLU A 592 -29.79 -5.33 20.70
N GLU A 593 -29.75 -4.96 21.98
CA GLU A 593 -30.50 -3.83 22.56
C GLU A 593 -29.97 -2.44 22.09
N GLN A 594 -28.77 -2.38 21.52
CA GLN A 594 -28.20 -1.18 20.91
C GLN A 594 -28.56 -1.12 19.41
N LEU A 595 -28.47 -2.27 18.71
CA LEU A 595 -28.96 -2.40 17.33
C LEU A 595 -30.47 -2.14 17.21
N SER A 596 -31.29 -2.52 18.19
CA SER A 596 -32.73 -2.21 18.20
C SER A 596 -33.06 -0.72 18.40
N LYS A 597 -32.04 0.13 18.59
CA LYS A 597 -32.12 1.59 18.66
C LYS A 597 -31.30 2.26 17.55
N ASP A 598 -30.89 1.49 16.55
CA ASP A 598 -30.00 1.87 15.44
C ASP A 598 -28.63 2.44 15.86
N ASP A 599 -28.17 2.14 17.08
CA ASP A 599 -26.86 2.51 17.60
C ASP A 599 -25.81 1.43 17.26
N LEU A 600 -25.46 1.36 15.97
CA LEU A 600 -24.39 0.53 15.44
C LEU A 600 -23.05 0.82 16.11
N GLN A 601 -22.76 2.08 16.43
CA GLN A 601 -21.50 2.47 17.09
C GLN A 601 -21.37 1.83 18.46
N SER A 602 -22.39 1.94 19.32
CA SER A 602 -22.38 1.27 20.62
C SER A 602 -22.44 -0.25 20.48
N ALA A 603 -23.18 -0.80 19.52
CA ALA A 603 -23.28 -2.24 19.30
C ALA A 603 -21.93 -2.88 18.91
N ILE A 604 -21.21 -2.27 17.96
CA ILE A 604 -19.87 -2.69 17.55
C ILE A 604 -18.88 -2.51 18.70
N ALA A 605 -18.86 -1.34 19.36
CA ALA A 605 -17.96 -1.09 20.47
C ALA A 605 -18.21 -2.04 21.65
N THR A 606 -19.47 -2.38 21.95
CA THR A 606 -19.83 -3.36 22.97
C THR A 606 -19.39 -4.77 22.56
N SER A 607 -19.68 -5.19 21.33
CA SER A 607 -19.38 -6.56 20.86
C SER A 607 -17.90 -6.88 20.80
N PHE A 608 -17.07 -5.92 20.37
CA PHE A 608 -15.62 -6.11 20.23
C PHE A 608 -14.82 -5.47 21.38
N ALA A 609 -15.51 -4.99 22.42
CA ALA A 609 -14.93 -4.21 23.52
C ALA A 609 -14.04 -3.03 23.04
N LEU A 610 -14.40 -2.44 21.89
CA LEU A 610 -13.83 -1.17 21.44
C LEU A 610 -14.30 -0.03 22.36
N ARG A 611 -13.86 1.18 22.02
CA ARG A 611 -13.99 2.33 22.91
C ARG A 611 -14.88 3.38 22.27
N ARG A 612 -15.53 4.18 23.11
CA ARG A 612 -16.52 5.18 22.66
C ARG A 612 -15.96 6.16 21.64
N ASN A 613 -14.67 6.49 21.76
CA ASN A 613 -13.94 7.38 20.87
C ASN A 613 -12.95 6.60 19.98
N ASP A 614 -13.32 5.42 19.51
CA ASP A 614 -12.54 4.74 18.49
C ASP A 614 -12.43 5.60 17.22
N SER A 615 -11.20 5.77 16.73
CA SER A 615 -10.84 6.59 15.58
C SER A 615 -10.35 5.77 14.40
N TYR A 616 -10.42 4.43 14.50
CA TYR A 616 -10.05 3.52 13.44
C TYR A 616 -10.81 3.80 12.13
N VAL A 617 -10.10 3.73 11.01
CA VAL A 617 -10.64 3.93 9.67
C VAL A 617 -10.85 2.56 9.01
N TYR A 618 -12.12 2.22 8.81
CA TYR A 618 -12.56 0.99 8.18
C TYR A 618 -12.53 1.15 6.66
N HIS A 619 -11.89 0.20 5.98
CA HIS A 619 -11.66 0.24 4.53
C HIS A 619 -12.37 -0.92 3.82
N ALA A 620 -13.13 -0.59 2.78
CA ALA A 620 -13.56 -1.53 1.74
C ALA A 620 -13.70 -0.76 0.41
N ILE A 621 -14.91 -0.72 -0.19
CA ILE A 621 -15.20 0.14 -1.36
C ILE A 621 -15.12 1.66 -1.05
N VAL A 622 -15.14 2.02 0.24
CA VAL A 622 -14.99 3.38 0.79
C VAL A 622 -14.19 3.30 2.09
N SER A 623 -13.68 4.44 2.56
CA SER A 623 -12.97 4.60 3.83
C SER A 623 -13.80 5.44 4.80
N VAL A 624 -14.10 4.91 5.99
CA VAL A 624 -15.03 5.52 6.97
C VAL A 624 -14.61 5.23 8.40
N THR A 625 -14.92 6.12 9.35
CA THR A 625 -14.82 5.82 10.80
C THR A 625 -16.18 5.36 11.36
N LEU A 626 -16.20 4.65 12.48
CA LEU A 626 -17.44 4.17 13.10
C LEU A 626 -18.44 5.31 13.42
N PRO A 627 -18.03 6.49 13.93
CA PRO A 627 -18.93 7.64 14.09
C PRO A 627 -19.45 8.23 12.76
N GLN A 628 -18.66 8.20 11.68
CA GLN A 628 -19.14 8.61 10.35
C GLN A 628 -20.24 7.68 9.86
N VAL A 629 -20.06 6.36 10.02
CA VAL A 629 -21.10 5.39 9.65
C VAL A 629 -22.34 5.56 10.52
N GLN A 630 -22.21 5.81 11.83
CA GLN A 630 -23.34 6.10 12.70
C GLN A 630 -24.11 7.37 12.28
N HIS A 631 -23.41 8.39 11.78
CA HIS A 631 -24.08 9.55 11.18
C HIS A 631 -24.80 9.21 9.87
N VAL A 632 -24.21 8.39 8.99
CA VAL A 632 -24.89 7.95 7.76
C VAL A 632 -26.15 7.13 8.11
N VAL A 633 -26.08 6.26 9.12
CA VAL A 633 -27.22 5.50 9.65
C VAL A 633 -28.33 6.44 10.15
N SER A 634 -28.00 7.53 10.85
CA SER A 634 -29.01 8.51 11.31
C SER A 634 -29.61 9.41 10.21
N LEU A 635 -29.11 9.32 8.97
CA LEU A 635 -29.74 9.92 7.78
C LEU A 635 -30.74 8.99 7.08
N GLY A 636 -30.67 7.67 7.34
CA GLY A 636 -31.49 6.65 6.69
C GLY A 636 -31.49 6.75 5.17
N GLY A 637 -32.67 6.58 4.54
CA GLY A 637 -32.83 6.60 3.08
C GLY A 637 -32.57 7.95 2.39
N ALA A 638 -32.24 9.01 3.13
CA ALA A 638 -31.90 10.32 2.56
C ALA A 638 -30.75 10.22 1.53
N ASN A 639 -30.71 11.18 0.60
CA ASN A 639 -29.73 11.22 -0.51
C ASN A 639 -29.73 9.96 -1.41
N GLY A 640 -30.75 9.09 -1.33
CA GLY A 640 -30.83 7.86 -2.12
C GLY A 640 -29.92 6.73 -1.60
N LEU A 641 -29.53 6.78 -0.32
CA LEU A 641 -28.70 5.75 0.31
C LEU A 641 -29.38 4.37 0.28
N HIS A 642 -30.69 4.30 0.49
CA HIS A 642 -31.49 3.07 0.44
C HIS A 642 -32.17 2.82 -0.93
N ALA A 643 -31.79 3.55 -1.98
CA ALA A 643 -32.35 3.38 -3.33
C ALA A 643 -31.78 2.13 -4.03
N TRP A 644 -32.07 0.95 -3.48
CA TRP A 644 -31.54 -0.34 -3.94
C TRP A 644 -32.22 -0.84 -5.21
N TYR A 645 -33.55 -0.67 -5.30
CA TYR A 645 -34.37 -1.21 -6.36
C TYR A 645 -34.68 -0.14 -7.41
N ARG A 646 -34.67 -0.52 -8.67
CA ARG A 646 -35.08 0.32 -9.81
C ARG A 646 -35.91 -0.52 -10.77
N THR A 647 -36.71 0.13 -11.62
CA THR A 647 -37.24 -0.58 -12.79
C THR A 647 -36.08 -1.06 -13.65
N ALA A 648 -36.21 -2.27 -14.21
CA ALA A 648 -35.27 -2.73 -15.22
C ALA A 648 -35.19 -1.69 -16.34
N ALA A 649 -33.97 -1.39 -16.81
CA ALA A 649 -33.81 -0.63 -18.03
C ALA A 649 -34.52 -1.38 -19.16
N ALA A 650 -35.22 -0.66 -20.04
CA ALA A 650 -35.69 -1.25 -21.28
C ALA A 650 -34.48 -1.90 -21.99
N PRO A 651 -34.62 -3.10 -22.58
CA PRO A 651 -33.54 -3.68 -23.35
C PRO A 651 -33.12 -2.66 -24.42
N PRO A 652 -31.81 -2.54 -24.74
CA PRO A 652 -31.41 -1.73 -25.88
C PRO A 652 -32.21 -2.21 -27.10
N PRO A 653 -32.68 -1.30 -27.98
CA PRO A 653 -33.36 -1.71 -29.20
C PRO A 653 -32.47 -2.72 -29.91
N SER A 654 -33.05 -3.87 -30.27
CA SER A 654 -32.29 -4.95 -30.90
C SER A 654 -31.50 -4.39 -32.07
N ALA A 655 -30.22 -4.75 -32.17
CA ALA A 655 -29.42 -4.44 -33.36
C ALA A 655 -30.26 -4.75 -34.60
N PRO A 656 -30.30 -3.86 -35.61
CA PRO A 656 -31.22 -4.00 -36.72
C PRO A 656 -31.03 -5.39 -37.30
N LYS A 657 -32.11 -6.16 -37.34
CA LYS A 657 -32.11 -7.38 -38.11
C LYS A 657 -31.87 -6.98 -39.57
N ASN A 658 -31.10 -7.79 -40.28
CA ASN A 658 -31.22 -7.84 -41.73
C ASN A 658 -32.50 -8.61 -42.06
N ASP A 659 -33.65 -8.00 -41.80
CA ASP A 659 -34.92 -8.41 -42.39
C ASP A 659 -34.91 -7.83 -43.83
N ASP A 660 -34.22 -8.53 -44.74
CA ASP A 660 -34.32 -8.33 -46.20
C ASP A 660 -35.71 -8.79 -46.68
N ASP A 661 -36.76 -8.06 -46.31
CA ASP A 661 -38.04 -7.98 -47.03
C ASP A 661 -38.99 -6.98 -46.33
N ASP A 662 -39.28 -5.86 -46.99
CA ASP A 662 -40.68 -5.53 -47.29
C ASP A 662 -40.76 -4.74 -48.62
N GLY A 663 -41.82 -4.98 -49.37
CA GLY A 663 -41.97 -4.57 -50.75
C GLY A 663 -42.63 -3.21 -50.92
N GLY A 664 -41.93 -2.32 -51.62
CA GLY A 664 -42.55 -1.37 -52.54
C GLY A 664 -42.93 0.02 -52.00
N ASN A 665 -42.55 1.02 -52.80
CA ASN A 665 -43.55 1.92 -53.36
C ASN A 665 -43.06 2.51 -54.70
N GLY A 666 -43.99 2.97 -55.55
CA GLY A 666 -43.69 4.03 -56.52
C GLY A 666 -43.32 3.66 -57.97
N ASN A 667 -44.34 3.26 -58.73
CA ASN A 667 -44.62 3.73 -60.11
C ASN A 667 -43.76 3.38 -61.34
N SER A 668 -44.49 3.40 -62.46
CA SER A 668 -44.07 3.71 -63.84
C SER A 668 -43.00 2.84 -64.52
N THR A 669 -43.52 1.94 -65.34
CA THR A 669 -42.96 1.53 -66.64
C THR A 669 -42.21 2.64 -67.39
N ALA A 670 -40.92 2.42 -67.71
CA ALA A 670 -40.34 2.73 -69.03
C ALA A 670 -38.93 2.14 -69.21
N THR A 671 -38.80 1.31 -70.24
CA THR A 671 -37.59 0.71 -70.79
C THR A 671 -36.46 1.68 -71.18
N ALA A 672 -35.20 1.30 -70.92
CA ALA A 672 -34.08 1.43 -71.89
C ALA A 672 -32.87 0.55 -71.49
N ASN A 673 -32.12 0.04 -72.48
CA ASN A 673 -30.92 -0.81 -72.29
C ASN A 673 -29.61 -0.01 -72.39
N ALA A 674 -28.58 -0.41 -71.63
CA ALA A 674 -27.16 -0.66 -72.03
C ALA A 674 -26.28 -0.72 -70.76
N ASN A 675 -25.58 -1.82 -70.41
CA ASN A 675 -24.49 -2.59 -71.05
C ASN A 675 -23.07 -2.02 -70.82
N SER A 676 -22.08 -2.94 -70.78
CA SER A 676 -20.62 -2.77 -70.54
C SER A 676 -20.26 -2.24 -69.13
N GLU A 677 -19.43 -2.91 -68.30
CA GLU A 677 -18.00 -3.30 -68.46
C GLU A 677 -17.03 -2.11 -68.29
N SER A 678 -15.85 -2.20 -67.66
CA SER A 678 -15.23 -3.27 -66.82
C SER A 678 -13.93 -2.77 -66.15
N TYR A 679 -13.28 -3.63 -65.35
CA TYR A 679 -11.85 -3.68 -64.99
C TYR A 679 -11.09 -2.48 -64.35
N ASP A 680 -10.69 -2.72 -63.09
CA ASP A 680 -9.31 -2.63 -62.55
C ASP A 680 -8.44 -1.34 -62.58
N ALA A 681 -8.25 -0.80 -61.35
CA ALA A 681 -6.98 -0.85 -60.59
C ALA A 681 -5.89 0.26 -60.71
N THR A 682 -5.03 0.23 -59.67
CA THR A 682 -3.70 0.85 -59.48
C THR A 682 -3.55 2.37 -59.30
N THR A 683 -2.98 2.74 -58.13
CA THR A 683 -1.96 3.79 -57.85
C THR A 683 -2.12 5.21 -58.43
N SER A 684 -1.84 6.30 -57.71
CA SER A 684 -0.60 6.51 -56.93
C SER A 684 -0.68 7.63 -55.87
N SER A 685 0.41 7.82 -55.12
CA SER A 685 0.62 8.96 -54.23
C SER A 685 0.85 10.28 -54.98
N THR A 686 0.22 11.36 -54.50
CA THR A 686 0.84 12.69 -54.33
C THR A 686 0.07 13.51 -53.30
N ASP A 687 0.77 14.30 -52.48
CA ASP A 687 0.24 15.13 -51.39
C ASP A 687 0.15 16.62 -51.82
N PRO A 688 -0.99 17.30 -51.61
CA PRO A 688 -1.04 18.76 -51.57
C PRO A 688 -1.61 19.31 -50.23
N ARG A 689 -0.93 20.34 -49.71
CA ARG A 689 -1.25 21.04 -48.45
C ARG A 689 -2.61 21.78 -48.47
N PRO A 690 -3.22 22.03 -47.29
CA PRO A 690 -4.66 22.28 -47.17
C PRO A 690 -5.12 23.70 -47.56
N ASN A 691 -6.38 23.78 -47.99
CA ASN A 691 -7.11 25.02 -48.28
C ASN A 691 -7.79 25.60 -47.00
N PRO A 692 -7.42 26.79 -46.51
CA PRO A 692 -7.89 27.32 -45.24
C PRO A 692 -9.17 28.17 -45.37
N ASN A 693 -10.34 27.56 -45.59
CA ASN A 693 -11.65 28.19 -45.30
C ASN A 693 -12.82 27.17 -45.33
N SER A 694 -13.12 26.55 -44.19
CA SER A 694 -14.38 25.82 -43.96
C SER A 694 -14.73 25.74 -42.47
N THR A 695 -15.56 26.66 -41.99
CA THR A 695 -15.99 26.74 -40.58
C THR A 695 -17.26 25.93 -40.33
N SER A 696 -17.14 24.62 -40.14
CA SER A 696 -18.23 23.76 -39.66
C SER A 696 -18.49 23.97 -38.15
N LYS A 697 -19.77 24.08 -37.75
CA LYS A 697 -20.16 24.18 -36.33
C LYS A 697 -19.70 22.95 -35.52
N PRO A 698 -19.33 23.12 -34.23
CA PRO A 698 -19.13 21.98 -33.33
C PRO A 698 -20.45 21.24 -33.05
N PRO A 699 -20.43 19.92 -32.83
CA PRO A 699 -21.61 19.14 -32.47
C PRO A 699 -22.10 19.47 -31.05
N GLN A 700 -23.39 19.29 -30.79
CA GLN A 700 -23.94 19.41 -29.45
C GLN A 700 -23.54 18.21 -28.57
N PRO A 701 -23.29 18.41 -27.25
CA PRO A 701 -22.98 17.31 -26.34
C PRO A 701 -24.21 16.41 -26.14
N GLN A 702 -24.01 15.11 -26.29
CA GLN A 702 -25.05 14.11 -26.01
C GLN A 702 -25.44 14.16 -24.53
N GLN A 703 -26.75 14.25 -24.25
CA GLN A 703 -27.25 14.24 -22.88
C GLN A 703 -27.04 12.86 -22.26
N ARG A 704 -26.34 12.83 -21.13
CA ARG A 704 -26.15 11.61 -20.32
C ARG A 704 -27.51 11.19 -19.77
N GLN A 705 -28.04 10.06 -20.23
CA GLN A 705 -29.37 9.58 -19.85
C GLN A 705 -29.50 9.47 -18.31
N GLN A 706 -30.61 9.96 -17.76
CA GLN A 706 -30.87 9.85 -16.33
C GLN A 706 -31.19 8.37 -15.99
N PRO A 707 -30.59 7.80 -14.92
CA PRO A 707 -30.86 6.42 -14.54
C PRO A 707 -32.32 6.26 -14.08
N PRO A 708 -32.95 5.09 -14.30
CA PRO A 708 -34.37 4.89 -14.03
C PRO A 708 -34.73 5.16 -12.56
N PRO A 709 -35.96 5.64 -12.27
CA PRO A 709 -36.41 5.94 -10.91
C PRO A 709 -36.22 4.78 -9.94
N ALA A 710 -35.93 5.13 -8.69
CA ALA A 710 -35.91 4.15 -7.61
C ALA A 710 -37.32 3.68 -7.29
N LEU A 711 -37.50 2.36 -7.13
CA LEU A 711 -38.71 1.77 -6.58
C LEU A 711 -38.66 1.91 -5.04
N PRO A 712 -39.83 2.02 -4.36
CA PRO A 712 -39.88 2.03 -2.90
C PRO A 712 -39.35 0.70 -2.33
N PRO A 713 -38.73 0.71 -1.14
CA PRO A 713 -38.25 -0.50 -0.50
C PRO A 713 -39.39 -1.47 -0.08
N PRO A 714 -39.08 -2.75 0.15
CA PRO A 714 -40.03 -3.71 0.69
C PRO A 714 -40.46 -3.32 2.11
N PRO A 715 -41.72 -3.56 2.51
CA PRO A 715 -42.16 -3.33 3.89
C PRO A 715 -41.35 -4.14 4.90
N GLN A 716 -41.17 -3.63 6.12
CA GLN A 716 -40.41 -4.33 7.17
C GLN A 716 -40.92 -5.75 7.45
N ALA A 717 -42.22 -6.02 7.33
CA ALA A 717 -42.77 -7.39 7.46
C ALA A 717 -42.27 -8.36 6.36
N ASP A 718 -41.99 -7.85 5.15
CA ASP A 718 -41.36 -8.64 4.08
C ASP A 718 -39.86 -8.81 4.35
N ILE A 719 -39.18 -7.81 4.91
CA ILE A 719 -37.77 -7.91 5.36
C ILE A 719 -37.61 -8.97 6.46
N GLU A 720 -38.48 -8.98 7.49
CA GLU A 720 -38.47 -10.03 8.52
C GLU A 720 -38.74 -11.42 7.94
N THR A 721 -39.68 -11.53 6.99
CA THR A 721 -39.96 -12.82 6.35
C THR A 721 -38.77 -13.28 5.49
N TYR A 722 -38.07 -12.36 4.82
CA TYR A 722 -36.82 -12.64 4.10
C TYR A 722 -35.70 -13.08 5.06
N LEU A 723 -35.46 -12.37 6.16
CA LEU A 723 -34.46 -12.74 7.17
C LEU A 723 -34.74 -14.10 7.81
N SER A 724 -36.01 -14.50 7.92
CA SER A 724 -36.40 -15.83 8.37
C SER A 724 -35.88 -16.98 7.50
N ILE A 725 -35.45 -16.73 6.26
CA ILE A 725 -34.88 -17.74 5.33
C ILE A 725 -33.55 -18.30 5.86
N PHE A 726 -32.76 -17.48 6.57
CA PHE A 726 -31.42 -17.84 7.04
C PHE A 726 -31.34 -18.10 8.55
N SER A 727 -32.46 -17.93 9.27
CA SER A 727 -32.54 -18.20 10.70
C SER A 727 -32.23 -19.68 10.99
N PRO A 728 -31.38 -20.00 11.99
CA PRO A 728 -31.14 -21.40 12.36
C PRO A 728 -32.38 -22.08 12.97
N LEU A 729 -33.44 -21.32 13.28
CA LEU A 729 -34.70 -21.81 13.84
C LEU A 729 -35.74 -22.18 12.76
N THR A 730 -35.45 -21.94 11.48
CA THR A 730 -36.30 -22.29 10.35
C THR A 730 -35.61 -23.34 9.45
N SER A 731 -36.38 -23.93 8.54
CA SER A 731 -35.85 -24.76 7.45
C SER A 731 -35.89 -23.89 6.19
N THR A 732 -34.74 -23.62 5.57
CA THR A 732 -34.60 -22.71 4.43
C THR A 732 -35.55 -23.03 3.27
N PRO A 733 -35.76 -24.30 2.83
CA PRO A 733 -36.82 -24.67 1.88
C PRO A 733 -38.23 -24.23 2.30
N SER A 734 -38.61 -24.46 3.56
CA SER A 734 -39.93 -24.12 4.10
C SER A 734 -40.11 -22.60 4.24
N ALA A 735 -39.05 -21.89 4.63
CA ALA A 735 -39.04 -20.43 4.72
C ALA A 735 -39.15 -19.78 3.35
N LEU A 736 -38.39 -20.24 2.33
CA LEU A 736 -38.52 -19.79 0.94
C LEU A 736 -39.94 -20.01 0.39
N LYS A 737 -40.53 -21.18 0.63
CA LYS A 737 -41.92 -21.48 0.23
C LYS A 737 -42.92 -20.54 0.90
N THR A 738 -42.73 -20.21 2.18
CA THR A 738 -43.58 -19.29 2.96
C THR A 738 -43.38 -17.81 2.54
N PHE A 739 -42.15 -17.45 2.16
CA PHE A 739 -41.83 -16.15 1.60
C PHE A 739 -42.56 -15.96 0.26
N SER A 740 -42.57 -16.98 -0.60
CA SER A 740 -43.29 -16.97 -1.88
C SER A 740 -44.82 -17.05 -1.74
N SER A 741 -45.37 -17.87 -0.84
CA SER A 741 -46.81 -18.22 -0.86
C SER A 741 -47.75 -17.05 -0.62
N ASN A 742 -47.28 -16.04 0.12
CA ASN A 742 -48.08 -14.88 0.53
C ASN A 742 -47.66 -13.60 -0.22
N ALA A 743 -46.88 -13.73 -1.29
CA ALA A 743 -46.38 -12.59 -2.06
C ALA A 743 -47.46 -12.03 -3.01
N LYS A 744 -47.73 -10.72 -2.94
CA LYS A 744 -48.56 -10.05 -3.94
C LYS A 744 -47.88 -10.10 -5.31
N LYS A 745 -48.57 -10.59 -6.35
CA LYS A 745 -48.04 -10.64 -7.73
C LYS A 745 -47.50 -9.25 -8.14
N GLY A 746 -46.22 -9.22 -8.54
CA GLY A 746 -45.52 -7.99 -8.93
C GLY A 746 -44.97 -7.14 -7.77
N SER A 747 -44.98 -7.61 -6.52
CA SER A 747 -44.19 -6.98 -5.45
C SER A 747 -42.73 -7.43 -5.47
N LEU A 748 -41.83 -6.63 -4.87
CA LEU A 748 -40.43 -7.00 -4.67
C LEU A 748 -40.32 -8.37 -3.98
N ARG A 749 -41.11 -8.65 -2.94
CA ARG A 749 -41.16 -9.98 -2.30
C ARG A 749 -41.47 -11.12 -3.29
N SER A 750 -42.37 -10.92 -4.25
CA SER A 750 -42.65 -11.92 -5.29
C SER A 750 -41.46 -12.13 -6.23
N GLU A 751 -40.75 -11.05 -6.55
CA GLU A 751 -39.57 -11.07 -7.42
C GLU A 751 -38.36 -11.75 -6.74
N ILE A 752 -38.07 -11.36 -5.49
CA ILE A 752 -37.01 -11.93 -4.65
C ILE A 752 -37.27 -13.41 -4.39
N ALA A 753 -38.51 -13.79 -4.03
CA ALA A 753 -38.87 -15.18 -3.80
C ALA A 753 -38.65 -16.05 -5.05
N HIS A 754 -39.07 -15.56 -6.22
CA HIS A 754 -38.84 -16.24 -7.49
C HIS A 754 -37.34 -16.37 -7.81
N TYR A 755 -36.56 -15.29 -7.63
CA TYR A 755 -35.12 -15.30 -7.86
C TYR A 755 -34.40 -16.33 -6.95
N LEU A 756 -34.63 -16.27 -5.64
CA LEU A 756 -34.03 -17.18 -4.67
C LEU A 756 -34.43 -18.65 -4.90
N LEU A 757 -35.69 -18.91 -5.28
CA LEU A 757 -36.15 -20.25 -5.65
C LEU A 757 -35.50 -20.75 -6.95
N SER A 758 -35.33 -19.89 -7.97
CA SER A 758 -34.68 -20.26 -9.23
C SER A 758 -33.17 -20.55 -9.09
N LYS A 759 -32.52 -19.97 -8.09
CA LYS A 759 -31.08 -20.16 -7.81
C LYS A 759 -30.78 -21.28 -6.80
N ARG A 760 -31.73 -21.69 -5.94
CA ARG A 760 -31.48 -22.71 -4.92
C ARG A 760 -31.54 -24.14 -5.48
N TYR A 761 -30.39 -24.77 -5.60
CA TYR A 761 -30.20 -26.13 -6.13
C TYR A 761 -29.53 -27.07 -5.11
N ILE A 762 -30.01 -28.31 -5.03
CA ILE A 762 -29.34 -29.44 -4.38
C ILE A 762 -29.54 -30.65 -5.29
N HIS A 763 -28.46 -31.35 -5.65
CA HIS A 763 -28.51 -32.45 -6.60
C HIS A 763 -29.40 -33.61 -6.06
N PRO A 764 -30.29 -34.23 -6.89
CA PRO A 764 -31.24 -35.24 -6.42
C PRO A 764 -30.64 -36.47 -5.73
N SER A 765 -29.38 -36.81 -6.01
CA SER A 765 -28.64 -37.89 -5.34
C SER A 765 -28.22 -37.59 -3.89
N LEU A 766 -28.42 -36.36 -3.41
CA LEU A 766 -28.09 -35.91 -2.05
C LEU A 766 -29.36 -35.54 -1.25
N PRO A 767 -30.38 -36.41 -1.17
CA PRO A 767 -31.67 -36.06 -0.56
C PRO A 767 -31.56 -35.71 0.92
N ALA A 768 -30.56 -36.25 1.63
CA ALA A 768 -30.25 -35.89 3.01
C ALA A 768 -30.01 -34.38 3.18
N LEU A 769 -29.31 -33.74 2.22
CA LEU A 769 -29.06 -32.29 2.23
C LEU A 769 -30.33 -31.47 1.99
N ALA A 770 -31.24 -31.97 1.15
CA ALA A 770 -32.55 -31.34 0.92
C ALA A 770 -33.46 -31.41 2.17
N THR A 771 -33.24 -32.37 3.07
CA THR A 771 -34.00 -32.57 4.31
C THR A 771 -33.34 -32.00 5.57
N LEU A 772 -32.28 -31.18 5.44
CA LEU A 772 -31.54 -30.66 6.59
C LEU A 772 -32.46 -29.92 7.59
N SER A 773 -32.37 -30.35 8.84
CA SER A 773 -33.25 -29.85 9.90
C SER A 773 -32.71 -28.56 10.50
N LYS A 774 -33.62 -27.61 10.74
CA LYS A 774 -33.43 -26.51 11.69
C LYS A 774 -32.80 -26.98 13.01
N SER A 775 -32.17 -26.07 13.74
CA SER A 775 -31.66 -26.34 15.08
C SER A 775 -32.74 -27.00 15.95
N LYS A 776 -32.42 -28.18 16.48
CA LYS A 776 -33.29 -28.94 17.39
C LYS A 776 -33.24 -28.37 18.81
N CYS A 777 -32.16 -27.67 19.16
CA CYS A 777 -32.06 -26.89 20.39
C CYS A 777 -32.61 -25.48 20.18
N LYS A 778 -33.14 -24.86 21.25
CA LYS A 778 -33.53 -23.43 21.25
C LYS A 778 -32.32 -22.51 21.04
N THR A 779 -31.12 -22.97 21.38
CA THR A 779 -29.84 -22.30 21.10
C THR A 779 -29.12 -23.03 19.98
N ALA A 780 -29.06 -22.42 18.81
CA ALA A 780 -28.13 -22.79 17.75
C ALA A 780 -26.71 -22.29 18.08
N PRO A 781 -25.67 -22.67 17.32
CA PRO A 781 -24.36 -22.03 17.43
C PRO A 781 -24.46 -20.51 17.24
N PRO A 782 -23.75 -19.69 18.04
CA PRO A 782 -23.82 -18.24 17.94
C PRO A 782 -23.28 -17.77 16.58
N ASN A 783 -24.06 -16.93 15.89
CA ASN A 783 -23.65 -16.28 14.64
C ASN A 783 -23.84 -14.76 14.76
N PRO A 784 -22.91 -14.05 15.46
CA PRO A 784 -22.97 -12.60 15.61
C PRO A 784 -23.04 -11.83 14.28
N TYR A 785 -22.40 -12.31 13.21
CA TYR A 785 -22.47 -11.65 11.91
C TYR A 785 -23.92 -11.65 11.38
N LEU A 786 -24.65 -12.76 11.50
CA LEU A 786 -26.06 -12.81 11.11
C LEU A 786 -26.91 -11.81 11.89
N THR A 787 -26.64 -11.57 13.18
CA THR A 787 -27.33 -10.53 13.98
C THR A 787 -27.07 -9.13 13.40
N PHE A 788 -25.81 -8.72 13.23
CA PHE A 788 -25.44 -7.40 12.69
C PHE A 788 -25.91 -7.20 11.24
N LEU A 789 -25.85 -8.26 10.43
CA LEU A 789 -26.30 -8.22 9.04
C LEU A 789 -27.83 -8.18 8.94
N SER A 790 -28.56 -8.85 9.83
CA SER A 790 -30.02 -8.76 9.92
C SER A 790 -30.47 -7.36 10.33
N TRP A 791 -29.76 -6.73 11.27
CA TRP A 791 -29.96 -5.30 11.56
C TRP A 791 -29.69 -4.43 10.32
N ALA A 792 -28.57 -4.65 9.61
CA ALA A 792 -28.25 -3.88 8.42
C ALA A 792 -29.30 -4.04 7.31
N CYS A 793 -29.95 -5.21 7.18
CA CYS A 793 -31.05 -5.41 6.25
C CYS A 793 -32.31 -4.62 6.66
N ARG A 794 -32.67 -4.61 7.95
CA ARG A 794 -33.80 -3.82 8.49
C ARG A 794 -33.57 -2.32 8.32
N ASN A 795 -32.44 -1.84 8.83
CA ASN A 795 -32.09 -0.42 8.89
C ASN A 795 -31.91 0.18 7.49
N LEU A 796 -31.29 -0.55 6.57
CA LEU A 796 -31.05 -0.13 5.19
C LEU A 796 -32.17 -0.54 4.21
N GLU A 797 -33.32 -0.97 4.74
CA GLU A 797 -34.55 -1.26 3.98
C GLU A 797 -34.38 -2.30 2.84
N TRP A 798 -33.67 -3.39 3.15
CA TRP A 798 -33.25 -4.41 2.20
C TRP A 798 -33.88 -5.79 2.43
N ALA A 799 -34.51 -6.30 1.37
CA ALA A 799 -34.68 -7.72 1.12
C ALA A 799 -34.33 -7.98 -0.34
N GLY A 800 -33.58 -9.04 -0.62
CA GLY A 800 -32.98 -9.28 -1.93
C GLY A 800 -32.01 -10.46 -1.83
N PRO A 801 -31.25 -10.78 -2.88
CA PRO A 801 -31.16 -10.15 -4.20
C PRO A 801 -32.39 -10.35 -5.12
N SER A 802 -32.47 -9.52 -6.17
CA SER A 802 -33.46 -9.64 -7.24
C SER A 802 -33.01 -8.89 -8.51
N PRO A 803 -33.57 -9.15 -9.71
CA PRO A 803 -33.30 -8.38 -10.93
C PRO A 803 -33.40 -6.86 -10.76
N SER A 804 -34.43 -6.35 -10.09
CA SER A 804 -34.64 -4.92 -9.80
C SER A 804 -33.52 -4.30 -8.94
N SER A 805 -32.70 -5.10 -8.25
CA SER A 805 -31.58 -4.64 -7.42
C SER A 805 -30.18 -4.91 -8.00
N ALA A 806 -30.08 -5.67 -9.11
CA ALA A 806 -28.79 -6.12 -9.66
C ALA A 806 -27.92 -4.97 -10.24
N GLY A 807 -28.52 -3.85 -10.65
CA GLY A 807 -27.86 -2.77 -11.39
C GLY A 807 -27.09 -1.72 -10.57
N ARG A 808 -26.75 -1.97 -9.29
CA ARG A 808 -26.14 -0.95 -8.41
C ARG A 808 -24.69 -1.30 -8.04
N SER A 809 -23.73 -0.59 -8.64
CA SER A 809 -22.27 -0.77 -8.46
C SER A 809 -21.68 -0.23 -7.15
N GLY A 810 -22.50 0.28 -6.22
CA GLY A 810 -22.05 0.90 -4.97
C GLY A 810 -22.91 0.50 -3.77
N GLY A 811 -22.27 -0.16 -2.79
CA GLY A 811 -22.85 -0.57 -1.51
C GLY A 811 -22.87 0.54 -0.44
N HIS A 812 -23.44 0.24 0.73
CA HIS A 812 -23.60 1.21 1.82
C HIS A 812 -22.34 1.37 2.69
N HIS A 813 -22.22 2.53 3.37
CA HIS A 813 -21.12 2.86 4.28
C HIS A 813 -21.00 1.94 5.52
N VAL A 814 -22.00 1.09 5.79
CA VAL A 814 -21.93 0.04 6.82
C VAL A 814 -21.04 -1.14 6.39
N LEU A 815 -20.83 -1.35 5.08
CA LEU A 815 -20.08 -2.52 4.57
C LEU A 815 -18.63 -2.62 5.06
N PRO A 816 -17.80 -1.55 5.08
CA PRO A 816 -16.47 -1.59 5.67
C PRO A 816 -16.44 -2.04 7.13
N ILE A 817 -17.44 -1.63 7.94
CA ILE A 817 -17.54 -2.02 9.35
C ILE A 817 -17.71 -3.53 9.47
N LEU A 818 -18.67 -4.10 8.73
CA LEU A 818 -18.94 -5.55 8.80
C LEU A 818 -17.81 -6.37 8.19
N MET A 819 -17.21 -5.92 7.08
CA MET A 819 -16.09 -6.61 6.43
C MET A 819 -14.82 -6.68 7.29
N HIS A 820 -14.54 -5.66 8.09
CA HIS A 820 -13.43 -5.66 9.05
C HIS A 820 -13.69 -6.60 10.25
N HIS A 821 -14.93 -6.60 10.77
CA HIS A 821 -15.28 -7.33 11.99
C HIS A 821 -15.60 -8.80 11.78
N PHE A 822 -16.24 -9.17 10.66
CA PHE A 822 -16.79 -10.51 10.43
C PHE A 822 -16.40 -11.15 9.08
N GLY A 823 -15.61 -10.46 8.25
CA GLY A 823 -15.24 -10.95 6.91
C GLY A 823 -16.27 -10.60 5.84
N CYS A 824 -16.05 -11.10 4.62
CA CYS A 824 -16.72 -10.57 3.42
C CYS A 824 -18.18 -11.02 3.22
N VAL A 825 -18.58 -12.15 3.79
CA VAL A 825 -19.86 -12.83 3.53
C VAL A 825 -20.28 -13.66 4.74
N CYS A 826 -21.54 -13.60 5.13
CA CYS A 826 -22.04 -14.24 6.34
C CYS A 826 -22.44 -15.72 6.08
N PRO A 827 -21.98 -16.68 6.89
CA PRO A 827 -22.44 -18.07 6.81
C PRO A 827 -23.90 -18.19 7.24
N SER A 828 -24.65 -19.09 6.57
CA SER A 828 -25.99 -19.53 7.00
C SER A 828 -25.91 -20.87 7.72
N HIS A 829 -26.91 -21.21 8.54
CA HIS A 829 -26.94 -22.51 9.21
C HIS A 829 -27.07 -23.68 8.22
N GLU A 830 -27.85 -23.51 7.15
CA GLU A 830 -27.92 -24.48 6.04
C GLU A 830 -26.54 -24.69 5.39
N ALA A 831 -25.82 -23.61 5.07
CA ALA A 831 -24.50 -23.69 4.45
C ALA A 831 -23.45 -24.39 5.34
N LEU A 832 -23.41 -24.07 6.63
CA LEU A 832 -22.51 -24.73 7.60
C LEU A 832 -22.86 -26.22 7.76
N GLN A 833 -24.15 -26.57 7.83
CA GLN A 833 -24.57 -27.98 7.87
C GLN A 833 -24.20 -28.74 6.59
N ILE A 834 -24.38 -28.12 5.41
CA ILE A 834 -24.01 -28.71 4.12
C ILE A 834 -22.50 -28.97 4.05
N LEU A 835 -21.66 -28.00 4.41
CA LEU A 835 -20.21 -28.16 4.38
C LEU A 835 -19.73 -29.28 5.30
N VAL A 836 -20.22 -29.35 6.53
CA VAL A 836 -19.85 -30.44 7.45
C VAL A 836 -20.38 -31.81 6.97
N SER A 837 -21.56 -31.85 6.35
CA SER A 837 -22.13 -33.09 5.79
C SER A 837 -21.36 -33.58 4.54
N LEU A 838 -20.87 -32.67 3.69
CA LEU A 838 -20.07 -33.00 2.50
C LEU A 838 -18.58 -33.20 2.81
N ALA A 839 -18.09 -32.66 3.92
CA ALA A 839 -16.77 -32.98 4.47
C ALA A 839 -16.68 -34.46 4.84
N ASP A 840 -17.74 -35.04 5.43
CA ASP A 840 -17.82 -36.49 5.67
C ASP A 840 -16.62 -37.01 6.49
N GLY A 841 -16.33 -36.30 7.58
CA GLY A 841 -15.20 -36.54 8.49
C GLY A 841 -13.82 -36.09 7.97
N ARG A 842 -13.71 -35.73 6.68
CA ARG A 842 -12.47 -35.19 6.08
C ARG A 842 -12.18 -33.78 6.59
N GLU A 843 -10.92 -33.37 6.44
CA GLU A 843 -10.50 -32.00 6.67
C GLU A 843 -11.17 -31.01 5.68
N VAL A 844 -11.44 -29.80 6.15
CA VAL A 844 -11.83 -28.65 5.30
C VAL A 844 -10.71 -27.61 5.38
N ILE A 845 -10.11 -27.29 4.24
CA ILE A 845 -9.09 -26.24 4.13
C ILE A 845 -9.80 -24.95 3.73
N ASP A 846 -9.94 -24.02 4.67
CA ASP A 846 -10.51 -22.68 4.47
C ASP A 846 -9.41 -21.77 3.91
N MET A 847 -9.42 -21.58 2.59
CA MET A 847 -8.29 -21.07 1.82
C MET A 847 -8.57 -19.66 1.29
N GLY A 848 -7.71 -18.71 1.68
CA GLY A 848 -8.06 -17.29 1.68
C GLY A 848 -8.99 -16.95 2.85
N SER A 849 -8.84 -17.65 3.99
CA SER A 849 -9.69 -17.52 5.18
C SER A 849 -9.77 -16.10 5.75
N GLY A 850 -8.83 -15.21 5.38
CA GLY A 850 -8.85 -13.77 5.65
C GLY A 850 -8.81 -13.44 7.14
N ASN A 851 -9.99 -13.32 7.75
CA ASN A 851 -10.15 -13.03 9.17
C ASN A 851 -10.57 -14.25 10.01
N GLY A 852 -10.77 -15.41 9.37
CA GLY A 852 -11.06 -16.69 10.01
C GLY A 852 -12.52 -16.91 10.45
N TYR A 853 -13.46 -16.03 10.10
CA TYR A 853 -14.84 -16.14 10.58
C TYR A 853 -15.55 -17.43 10.14
N TRP A 854 -15.31 -17.89 8.91
CA TRP A 854 -15.88 -19.14 8.39
C TRP A 854 -15.29 -20.37 9.08
N THR A 855 -13.96 -20.45 9.21
CA THR A 855 -13.31 -21.45 10.07
C THR A 855 -13.88 -21.47 11.49
N TRP A 856 -14.02 -20.32 12.15
CA TRP A 856 -14.58 -20.24 13.50
C TRP A 856 -16.02 -20.78 13.53
N ALA A 857 -16.89 -20.32 12.62
CA ALA A 857 -18.29 -20.74 12.57
C ALA A 857 -18.45 -22.25 12.26
N LEU A 858 -17.60 -22.83 11.40
CA LEU A 858 -17.55 -24.27 11.14
C LEU A 858 -17.12 -25.06 12.38
N ARG A 859 -16.09 -24.59 13.11
CA ARG A 859 -15.65 -25.19 14.38
C ARG A 859 -16.77 -25.18 15.43
N GLN A 860 -17.48 -24.06 15.60
CA GLN A 860 -18.64 -23.99 16.52
C GLN A 860 -19.79 -24.90 16.09
N GLN A 861 -20.09 -25.01 14.79
CA GLN A 861 -21.10 -25.92 14.25
C GLN A 861 -20.76 -27.40 14.53
N ILE A 862 -19.48 -27.79 14.39
CA ILE A 862 -19.00 -29.16 14.70
C ILE A 862 -19.07 -29.45 16.20
N LEU A 863 -18.62 -28.52 17.05
CA LEU A 863 -18.71 -28.66 18.51
C LEU A 863 -20.17 -28.85 18.97
N HIS A 864 -21.10 -28.08 18.41
CA HIS A 864 -22.53 -28.21 18.71
C HIS A 864 -23.12 -29.53 18.22
N GLN A 865 -22.74 -30.03 17.04
CA GLN A 865 -23.17 -31.34 16.57
C GLN A 865 -22.68 -32.46 17.50
N ASN A 866 -21.42 -32.42 17.93
CA ASN A 866 -20.87 -33.40 18.87
C ASN A 866 -21.58 -33.38 20.23
N GLN A 867 -21.94 -32.20 20.74
CA GLN A 867 -22.71 -32.05 21.99
C GLN A 867 -24.17 -32.50 21.89
N THR A 868 -24.75 -32.53 20.69
CA THR A 868 -26.20 -32.81 20.48
C THR A 868 -26.50 -34.19 19.90
N GLN A 869 -25.49 -35.01 19.56
CA GLN A 869 -25.70 -36.41 19.21
C GLN A 869 -26.10 -37.24 20.45
N PRO A 870 -27.24 -37.95 20.44
CA PRO A 870 -27.65 -38.77 21.56
C PRO A 870 -26.76 -40.02 21.67
N GLN A 871 -26.09 -40.20 22.82
CA GLN A 871 -25.40 -41.46 23.12
C GLN A 871 -26.41 -42.61 23.12
N LYS A 872 -26.35 -43.48 22.09
CA LYS A 872 -27.09 -44.74 22.07
C LYS A 872 -26.52 -45.65 23.15
N GLN A 873 -27.20 -45.74 24.30
CA GLN A 873 -26.92 -46.76 25.34
C GLN A 873 -27.36 -48.14 24.85
N GLY A 874 -26.61 -48.69 23.90
CA GLY A 874 -26.71 -50.06 23.40
C GLY A 874 -25.88 -51.05 24.24
N LYS A 875 -26.29 -52.32 24.25
CA LYS A 875 -25.62 -53.38 25.05
C LYS A 875 -24.15 -53.59 24.66
N LYS A 876 -23.36 -54.06 25.62
CA LYS A 876 -21.92 -54.37 25.51
C LYS A 876 -21.53 -55.16 24.25
N SER A 877 -20.96 -54.48 23.26
CA SER A 877 -20.06 -55.07 22.26
C SER A 877 -19.25 -53.96 21.58
N THR A 878 -17.91 -54.02 21.70
CA THR A 878 -16.92 -53.01 21.25
C THR A 878 -17.08 -51.58 21.79
N PRO A 879 -15.98 -50.85 22.08
CA PRO A 879 -16.05 -49.40 22.29
C PRO A 879 -16.44 -48.72 20.96
N PRO A 880 -17.20 -47.62 20.98
CA PRO A 880 -17.50 -46.88 19.76
C PRO A 880 -16.21 -46.29 19.20
N THR A 881 -15.86 -46.66 17.96
CA THR A 881 -14.80 -45.99 17.20
C THR A 881 -15.13 -44.49 17.13
N PRO A 882 -14.22 -43.58 17.51
CA PRO A 882 -14.50 -42.16 17.44
C PRO A 882 -14.70 -41.76 15.98
N THR A 883 -15.89 -41.23 15.66
CA THR A 883 -16.18 -40.65 14.35
C THR A 883 -15.14 -39.56 14.08
N PRO A 884 -14.41 -39.58 12.93
CA PRO A 884 -13.44 -38.54 12.65
C PRO A 884 -14.14 -37.19 12.52
N THR A 885 -13.88 -36.30 13.48
CA THR A 885 -14.30 -34.90 13.39
C THR A 885 -13.48 -34.18 12.34
N SER A 886 -14.14 -33.63 11.32
CA SER A 886 -13.53 -32.75 10.32
C SER A 886 -12.68 -31.66 10.96
N THR A 887 -11.36 -31.75 10.80
CA THR A 887 -10.45 -30.65 11.09
C THR A 887 -10.75 -29.50 10.14
N ILE A 888 -10.78 -28.26 10.64
CA ILE A 888 -10.93 -27.06 9.80
C ILE A 888 -9.62 -26.29 9.87
N THR A 889 -8.94 -26.19 8.73
CA THR A 889 -7.58 -25.62 8.61
C THR A 889 -7.64 -24.27 7.91
N PRO A 890 -7.56 -23.15 8.63
CA PRO A 890 -7.48 -21.82 8.05
C PRO A 890 -6.11 -21.59 7.40
N VAL A 891 -6.12 -21.20 6.12
CA VAL A 891 -4.93 -20.81 5.36
C VAL A 891 -5.19 -19.43 4.74
N ASP A 892 -4.23 -18.52 4.89
CA ASP A 892 -4.31 -17.18 4.31
C ASP A 892 -2.90 -16.63 4.01
N ASN A 893 -2.77 -15.68 3.10
CA ASN A 893 -1.48 -15.07 2.76
C ASN A 893 -1.14 -13.83 3.61
N ALA A 894 -2.01 -13.48 4.57
CA ALA A 894 -1.91 -12.34 5.48
C ALA A 894 -1.87 -10.94 4.82
N GLN A 895 -2.29 -10.82 3.55
CA GLN A 895 -2.33 -9.53 2.84
C GLN A 895 -3.32 -8.52 3.45
N SER A 896 -4.31 -8.97 4.23
CA SER A 896 -5.29 -8.12 4.91
C SER A 896 -4.97 -7.97 6.41
N SER A 897 -3.82 -7.38 6.75
CA SER A 897 -3.29 -7.26 8.12
C SER A 897 -4.12 -6.44 9.13
N TRP A 898 -5.28 -5.91 8.74
CA TRP A 898 -6.08 -4.94 9.50
C TRP A 898 -7.55 -5.38 9.65
N ARG A 899 -7.80 -6.55 10.25
CA ARG A 899 -9.15 -7.10 10.51
C ARG A 899 -9.21 -7.80 11.88
N ILE A 900 -10.41 -7.95 12.43
CA ILE A 900 -10.64 -8.78 13.63
C ILE A 900 -10.35 -10.24 13.28
N THR A 901 -9.39 -10.84 13.96
CA THR A 901 -9.04 -12.26 13.78
C THR A 901 -9.92 -13.12 14.68
N TRP A 902 -10.57 -14.15 14.12
CA TRP A 902 -11.46 -15.06 14.84
C TRP A 902 -10.84 -16.42 15.21
N VAL A 903 -9.67 -16.75 14.67
CA VAL A 903 -8.92 -17.98 15.01
C VAL A 903 -7.43 -17.69 15.11
N PRO A 904 -6.72 -18.17 16.15
CA PRO A 904 -5.31 -17.81 16.39
C PRO A 904 -4.31 -18.63 15.57
N ASP A 905 -4.79 -19.65 14.86
CA ASP A 905 -4.02 -20.72 14.22
C ASP A 905 -4.08 -20.71 12.68
N THR A 906 -4.33 -19.55 12.07
CA THR A 906 -4.25 -19.35 10.62
C THR A 906 -2.84 -19.63 10.10
N TYR A 907 -2.71 -20.61 9.20
CA TYR A 907 -1.46 -20.96 8.54
C TYR A 907 -1.13 -19.93 7.46
N THR A 908 -0.07 -19.14 7.67
CA THR A 908 0.31 -18.08 6.72
C THR A 908 1.06 -18.65 5.51
N ALA A 909 0.41 -18.67 4.34
CA ALA A 909 1.00 -19.17 3.08
C ALA A 909 0.34 -18.61 1.81
N ASP A 910 1.09 -18.62 0.71
CA ASP A 910 0.50 -18.55 -0.64
C ASP A 910 -0.30 -19.82 -0.92
N GLY A 911 -1.60 -19.68 -1.20
CA GLY A 911 -2.53 -20.80 -1.30
C GLY A 911 -2.17 -21.84 -2.38
N PRO A 912 -1.95 -21.44 -3.65
CA PRO A 912 -1.59 -22.38 -4.71
C PRO A 912 -0.27 -23.10 -4.44
N SER A 913 0.67 -22.45 -3.76
CA SER A 913 1.91 -23.09 -3.29
C SER A 913 1.62 -24.06 -2.15
N TYR A 914 0.88 -23.66 -1.10
CA TYR A 914 0.51 -24.53 0.03
C TYR A 914 -0.15 -25.84 -0.43
N LEU A 915 -1.11 -25.77 -1.37
CA LEU A 915 -1.71 -26.96 -1.95
C LEU A 915 -0.66 -27.85 -2.61
N ARG A 916 0.19 -27.32 -3.51
CA ARG A 916 1.18 -28.13 -4.25
C ARG A 916 2.32 -28.66 -3.38
N THR A 917 2.92 -27.83 -2.53
CA THR A 917 4.16 -28.15 -1.79
C THR A 917 3.91 -28.73 -0.41
N THR A 918 2.87 -28.29 0.29
CA THR A 918 2.63 -28.63 1.70
C THR A 918 1.55 -29.70 1.87
N ARG A 919 0.57 -29.76 0.94
CA ARG A 919 -0.51 -30.76 0.94
C ARG A 919 -0.54 -31.70 -0.27
N HIS A 920 0.41 -31.56 -1.20
CA HIS A 920 0.52 -32.38 -2.42
C HIS A 920 -0.81 -32.53 -3.20
N GLY A 921 -1.53 -31.41 -3.32
CA GLY A 921 -2.83 -31.27 -3.95
C GLY A 921 -4.03 -31.38 -3.01
N ALA A 922 -3.84 -31.80 -1.76
CA ALA A 922 -4.89 -32.07 -0.78
C ALA A 922 -5.98 -33.05 -1.28
N PRO A 923 -5.61 -34.24 -1.80
CA PRO A 923 -6.57 -35.22 -2.35
C PRO A 923 -7.59 -35.72 -1.33
N ASP A 924 -7.21 -35.67 -0.05
CA ASP A 924 -7.92 -36.13 1.15
C ASP A 924 -8.91 -35.11 1.71
N ALA A 925 -8.76 -33.82 1.41
CA ALA A 925 -9.52 -32.73 2.02
C ALA A 925 -10.62 -32.14 1.11
N VAL A 926 -11.55 -31.39 1.71
CA VAL A 926 -12.42 -30.42 1.01
C VAL A 926 -11.69 -29.09 0.91
N LEU A 927 -11.67 -28.49 -0.28
CA LEU A 927 -11.19 -27.11 -0.45
C LEU A 927 -12.38 -26.15 -0.34
N LEU A 928 -12.27 -25.15 0.55
CA LEU A 928 -13.24 -24.07 0.73
C LEU A 928 -12.59 -22.74 0.33
N LEU A 929 -13.18 -22.05 -0.65
CA LEU A 929 -12.76 -20.70 -1.08
C LEU A 929 -13.81 -19.68 -0.64
N VAL A 930 -13.45 -18.76 0.27
CA VAL A 930 -14.38 -17.72 0.76
C VAL A 930 -14.06 -16.37 0.11
N TYR A 931 -15.02 -15.84 -0.65
CA TYR A 931 -14.93 -14.55 -1.35
C TYR A 931 -13.67 -14.40 -2.23
N PRO A 932 -13.35 -15.37 -3.11
CA PRO A 932 -12.11 -15.37 -3.89
C PRO A 932 -11.98 -14.10 -4.74
N ILE A 933 -10.78 -13.53 -4.79
CA ILE A 933 -10.54 -12.25 -5.48
C ILE A 933 -10.64 -12.37 -7.01
N VAL A 934 -11.13 -11.31 -7.66
CA VAL A 934 -11.29 -11.26 -9.13
C VAL A 934 -9.95 -11.08 -9.85
N GLY A 935 -9.00 -10.31 -9.31
CA GLY A 935 -7.77 -9.92 -10.01
C GLY A 935 -8.03 -8.95 -11.17
N GLY A 936 -7.02 -8.68 -12.02
CA GLY A 936 -7.19 -7.90 -13.25
C GLY A 936 -7.62 -6.43 -13.06
N GLY A 937 -7.37 -5.85 -11.88
CA GLY A 937 -7.79 -4.51 -11.50
C GLY A 937 -6.79 -3.82 -10.58
N VAL A 938 -7.27 -2.94 -9.69
CA VAL A 938 -6.42 -2.16 -8.76
C VAL A 938 -5.58 -3.04 -7.82
N ALA A 939 -6.02 -4.27 -7.54
CA ALA A 939 -5.29 -5.27 -6.76
C ALA A 939 -4.24 -6.08 -7.58
N GLY A 940 -4.11 -5.83 -8.88
CA GLY A 940 -3.21 -6.55 -9.78
C GLY A 940 -3.65 -7.99 -10.10
N GLY A 941 -2.70 -8.80 -10.57
CA GLY A 941 -2.91 -10.19 -10.98
C GLY A 941 -3.67 -10.34 -12.31
N ARG A 942 -3.74 -11.58 -12.82
CA ARG A 942 -4.62 -11.97 -13.94
C ARG A 942 -6.07 -12.00 -13.44
N GLU A 943 -7.05 -11.62 -14.27
CA GLU A 943 -8.45 -11.84 -13.93
C GLU A 943 -8.78 -13.34 -13.86
N GLY A 944 -9.54 -13.76 -12.84
CA GLY A 944 -9.74 -15.16 -12.49
C GLY A 944 -8.52 -15.85 -11.89
N GLY A 945 -7.37 -15.17 -11.80
CA GLY A 945 -6.06 -15.77 -11.53
C GLY A 945 -6.06 -16.67 -10.30
N PHE A 946 -6.42 -16.13 -9.14
CA PHE A 946 -6.45 -16.88 -7.89
C PHE A 946 -7.38 -18.11 -7.96
N THR A 947 -8.59 -17.97 -8.50
CA THR A 947 -9.56 -19.07 -8.61
C THR A 947 -9.10 -20.16 -9.58
N CYS A 948 -8.54 -19.79 -10.74
CA CYS A 948 -7.96 -20.77 -11.68
C CYS A 948 -6.77 -21.50 -11.04
N ASP A 949 -5.85 -20.76 -10.44
CA ASP A 949 -4.60 -21.30 -9.88
C ASP A 949 -4.88 -22.18 -8.64
N MET A 950 -5.99 -21.93 -7.93
CA MET A 950 -6.57 -22.78 -6.89
C MET A 950 -7.07 -24.12 -7.45
N ILE A 951 -7.96 -24.07 -8.46
CA ILE A 951 -8.57 -25.27 -9.05
C ILE A 951 -7.48 -26.16 -9.68
N ALA A 952 -6.51 -25.56 -10.37
CA ALA A 952 -5.36 -26.26 -10.95
C ALA A 952 -4.34 -26.79 -9.92
N ALA A 953 -4.35 -26.28 -8.69
CA ALA A 953 -3.48 -26.77 -7.60
C ALA A 953 -4.15 -27.86 -6.76
N TYR A 954 -5.47 -28.00 -6.81
CA TYR A 954 -6.25 -28.92 -5.98
C TYR A 954 -6.45 -30.26 -6.70
N THR A 955 -6.10 -31.37 -6.06
CA THR A 955 -6.29 -32.74 -6.56
C THR A 955 -7.45 -33.48 -5.87
N GLY A 956 -8.03 -32.90 -4.80
CA GLY A 956 -9.19 -33.46 -4.12
C GLY A 956 -10.50 -33.36 -4.91
N ASN A 957 -11.56 -33.91 -4.34
CA ASN A 957 -12.80 -34.23 -5.06
C ASN A 957 -14.05 -33.45 -4.60
N THR A 958 -13.89 -32.42 -3.76
CA THR A 958 -15.02 -31.60 -3.28
C THR A 958 -14.56 -30.15 -3.10
N LEU A 959 -14.99 -29.28 -4.01
CA LEU A 959 -14.67 -27.86 -4.02
C LEU A 959 -15.90 -27.07 -3.57
N ALA A 960 -15.79 -26.35 -2.47
CA ALA A 960 -16.78 -25.38 -2.02
C ALA A 960 -16.31 -23.95 -2.33
N VAL A 961 -17.19 -23.12 -2.89
CA VAL A 961 -16.91 -21.71 -3.16
C VAL A 961 -18.04 -20.86 -2.61
N VAL A 962 -17.68 -19.85 -1.82
CA VAL A 962 -18.61 -18.85 -1.28
C VAL A 962 -18.33 -17.52 -1.97
N GLY A 963 -19.35 -16.88 -2.52
CA GLY A 963 -19.21 -15.59 -3.19
C GLY A 963 -20.46 -15.18 -3.95
N THR A 964 -20.31 -14.24 -4.88
CA THR A 964 -21.43 -13.67 -5.61
C THR A 964 -21.91 -14.59 -6.74
N GLN A 965 -23.23 -14.75 -6.87
CA GLN A 965 -23.88 -15.59 -7.90
C GLN A 965 -24.49 -14.79 -9.06
N ASN A 966 -24.04 -13.55 -9.23
CA ASN A 966 -24.33 -12.68 -10.36
C ASN A 966 -23.08 -11.93 -10.83
N ARG A 967 -23.18 -11.30 -12.01
CA ARG A 967 -22.07 -10.67 -12.75
C ARG A 967 -21.77 -9.25 -12.24
N ASN A 968 -21.52 -9.12 -10.95
CA ASN A 968 -21.26 -7.84 -10.27
C ASN A 968 -19.77 -7.53 -10.06
N GLY A 969 -18.87 -8.44 -10.47
CA GLY A 969 -17.43 -8.29 -10.41
C GLY A 969 -16.81 -8.20 -9.02
N TYR A 970 -17.44 -8.77 -7.98
CA TYR A 970 -16.86 -8.82 -6.63
C TYR A 970 -16.13 -10.12 -6.27
N THR A 971 -16.44 -11.27 -6.88
CA THR A 971 -15.77 -12.55 -6.56
C THR A 971 -15.44 -13.41 -7.78
N GLY A 972 -14.23 -13.95 -7.83
CA GLY A 972 -13.74 -14.90 -8.84
C GLY A 972 -13.45 -14.25 -10.19
N PHE A 973 -14.48 -13.72 -10.86
CA PHE A 973 -14.41 -13.16 -12.21
C PHE A 973 -15.24 -11.86 -12.28
N ARG A 974 -15.01 -11.02 -13.30
CA ARG A 974 -15.76 -9.76 -13.45
C ARG A 974 -17.18 -9.99 -13.93
N ASP A 975 -17.31 -10.70 -15.05
CA ASP A 975 -18.53 -10.75 -15.86
C ASP A 975 -19.16 -12.15 -15.95
N VAL A 976 -18.78 -13.07 -15.05
CA VAL A 976 -19.17 -14.50 -15.03
C VAL A 976 -19.37 -14.98 -13.59
N SER A 977 -20.45 -15.70 -13.28
CA SER A 977 -20.63 -16.32 -11.94
C SER A 977 -19.84 -17.62 -11.79
N MET A 978 -19.61 -18.07 -10.55
CA MET A 978 -18.80 -19.26 -10.28
C MET A 978 -19.35 -20.54 -10.96
N ASP A 979 -20.67 -20.69 -11.02
CA ASP A 979 -21.30 -21.80 -11.72
C ASP A 979 -21.27 -21.67 -13.24
N GLU A 980 -21.41 -20.46 -13.79
CA GLU A 980 -21.19 -20.20 -15.23
C GLU A 980 -19.74 -20.47 -15.66
N TYR A 981 -18.76 -20.27 -14.78
CA TYR A 981 -17.36 -20.65 -15.00
C TYR A 981 -17.15 -22.16 -14.89
N MET A 982 -17.60 -22.80 -13.81
CA MET A 982 -17.36 -24.23 -13.58
C MET A 982 -18.05 -25.10 -14.63
N GLU A 983 -19.27 -24.76 -15.07
CA GLU A 983 -19.95 -25.51 -16.14
C GLU A 983 -19.19 -25.41 -17.47
N ARG A 984 -18.71 -24.20 -17.82
CA ARG A 984 -18.10 -23.91 -19.12
C ARG A 984 -16.66 -24.43 -19.26
N GLU A 985 -15.85 -24.29 -18.20
CA GLU A 985 -14.42 -24.55 -18.22
C GLU A 985 -14.04 -25.91 -17.58
N HIS A 986 -14.95 -26.50 -16.78
CA HIS A 986 -14.69 -27.69 -15.95
C HIS A 986 -15.87 -28.69 -15.91
N GLY A 987 -16.96 -28.48 -16.67
CA GLY A 987 -18.19 -29.28 -16.60
C GLY A 987 -18.06 -30.71 -17.11
N ASP A 988 -16.94 -31.05 -17.75
CA ASP A 988 -16.53 -32.39 -18.17
C ASP A 988 -15.89 -33.21 -17.04
N GLU A 989 -15.31 -32.56 -16.03
CA GLU A 989 -14.75 -33.19 -14.81
C GLU A 989 -15.66 -33.01 -13.57
N TRP A 990 -16.20 -31.80 -13.35
CA TRP A 990 -16.89 -31.40 -12.13
C TRP A 990 -18.41 -31.31 -12.31
N THR A 991 -19.16 -31.77 -11.31
CA THR A 991 -20.62 -31.64 -11.23
C THR A 991 -20.99 -30.66 -10.12
N LYS A 992 -21.82 -29.64 -10.42
CA LYS A 992 -22.43 -28.76 -9.40
C LYS A 992 -23.42 -29.59 -8.56
N VAL A 993 -23.16 -29.74 -7.27
CA VAL A 993 -24.00 -30.54 -6.36
C VAL A 993 -24.85 -29.70 -5.41
N VAL A 994 -24.43 -28.47 -5.13
CA VAL A 994 -25.17 -27.50 -4.29
C VAL A 994 -25.01 -26.09 -4.85
N GLN A 995 -26.11 -25.32 -4.80
CA GLN A 995 -26.12 -23.86 -4.80
C GLN A 995 -27.19 -23.40 -3.82
N VAL A 996 -26.81 -22.75 -2.71
CA VAL A 996 -27.76 -22.22 -1.72
C VAL A 996 -27.49 -20.73 -1.46
N PRO A 997 -28.55 -19.90 -1.36
CA PRO A 997 -28.39 -18.47 -1.09
C PRO A 997 -27.86 -18.24 0.33
N LEU A 998 -27.10 -17.16 0.50
CA LEU A 998 -26.57 -16.72 1.78
C LEU A 998 -27.14 -15.36 2.20
N PRO A 999 -27.10 -15.03 3.50
CA PRO A 999 -27.37 -13.69 4.00
C PRO A 999 -26.55 -12.65 3.23
N SER A 1000 -27.24 -11.92 2.35
CA SER A 1000 -26.61 -10.98 1.43
C SER A 1000 -26.72 -9.55 1.99
N PHE A 1001 -25.59 -8.85 2.06
CA PHE A 1001 -25.56 -7.43 2.41
C PHE A 1001 -26.36 -6.59 1.40
N PRO A 1002 -26.96 -5.43 1.78
CA PRO A 1002 -27.71 -4.59 0.87
C PRO A 1002 -26.96 -4.24 -0.44
N GLY A 1003 -27.56 -4.62 -1.57
CA GLY A 1003 -26.94 -4.51 -2.90
C GLY A 1003 -25.98 -5.64 -3.28
N LYS A 1004 -25.99 -6.78 -2.56
CA LYS A 1004 -25.20 -7.99 -2.87
C LYS A 1004 -26.09 -9.21 -3.16
N ASP A 1005 -25.49 -10.25 -3.70
CA ASP A 1005 -26.14 -11.49 -4.16
C ASP A 1005 -25.20 -12.67 -3.90
N GLU A 1006 -25.16 -13.14 -2.66
CA GLU A 1006 -24.16 -14.06 -2.13
C GLU A 1006 -24.72 -15.50 -2.03
N ALA A 1007 -23.90 -16.51 -2.34
CA ALA A 1007 -24.28 -17.93 -2.29
C ALA A 1007 -23.10 -18.83 -1.87
N LEU A 1008 -23.44 -20.04 -1.40
CA LEU A 1008 -22.52 -21.18 -1.33
C LEU A 1008 -22.77 -22.07 -2.56
N PHE A 1009 -21.73 -22.29 -3.35
CA PHE A 1009 -21.65 -23.34 -4.37
C PHE A 1009 -20.82 -24.52 -3.85
N VAL A 1010 -21.19 -25.75 -4.21
CA VAL A 1010 -20.32 -26.92 -4.02
C VAL A 1010 -20.31 -27.77 -5.29
N PHE A 1011 -19.11 -28.20 -5.69
CA PHE A 1011 -18.84 -29.02 -6.86
C PHE A 1011 -18.10 -30.30 -6.44
N GLN A 1012 -18.36 -31.41 -7.11
CA GLN A 1012 -17.69 -32.70 -6.86
C GLN A 1012 -17.24 -33.36 -8.16
N ARG A 1013 -16.13 -34.12 -8.10
CA ARG A 1013 -15.57 -34.92 -9.21
C ARG A 1013 -15.25 -36.35 -8.75
N GLY A 1014 -14.95 -37.25 -9.69
CA GLY A 1014 -14.60 -38.65 -9.39
C GLY A 1014 -15.70 -39.40 -8.64
N GLU A 1015 -15.33 -40.32 -7.74
CA GLU A 1015 -16.28 -41.19 -7.02
C GLU A 1015 -17.32 -40.46 -6.14
N ARG A 1016 -17.07 -39.19 -5.77
CA ARG A 1016 -18.05 -38.37 -5.04
C ARG A 1016 -18.95 -37.54 -5.95
N ALA A 1017 -18.68 -37.47 -7.26
CA ALA A 1017 -19.63 -36.87 -8.19
C ALA A 1017 -20.85 -37.80 -8.37
N PRO A 1018 -22.07 -37.25 -8.44
CA PRO A 1018 -23.21 -38.00 -8.93
C PRO A 1018 -22.94 -38.51 -10.36
N ALA A 1019 -23.37 -39.74 -10.67
CA ALA A 1019 -23.30 -40.25 -12.03
C ALA A 1019 -24.09 -39.32 -12.98
N ARG A 1020 -23.45 -38.86 -14.06
CA ARG A 1020 -24.08 -37.94 -15.03
C ARG A 1020 -25.42 -38.50 -15.53
N ILE A 1021 -26.49 -37.77 -15.28
CA ILE A 1021 -27.81 -38.06 -15.83
C ILE A 1021 -27.75 -37.80 -17.33
N LYS A 1022 -27.67 -38.86 -18.13
CA LYS A 1022 -27.84 -38.78 -19.59
C LYS A 1022 -29.31 -38.48 -19.91
N GLY A 1023 -29.68 -37.20 -19.95
CA GLY A 1023 -31.05 -36.82 -20.33
C GLY A 1023 -31.53 -35.45 -19.88
N GLU A 1024 -30.82 -34.37 -20.24
CA GLU A 1024 -31.47 -33.08 -20.50
C GLU A 1024 -31.06 -32.59 -21.89
N GLU A 1025 -31.59 -33.28 -22.92
CA GLU A 1025 -31.67 -32.69 -24.26
C GLU A 1025 -32.65 -31.52 -24.21
N VAL A 1026 -32.12 -30.29 -24.10
CA VAL A 1026 -32.92 -29.08 -24.25
C VAL A 1026 -33.54 -29.10 -25.65
N GLU A 1027 -34.87 -29.13 -25.73
CA GLU A 1027 -35.61 -29.24 -26.99
C GLU A 1027 -35.28 -28.08 -27.95
N LYS A 1028 -34.31 -28.29 -28.84
CA LYS A 1028 -34.20 -27.53 -30.09
C LYS A 1028 -35.27 -28.01 -31.09
N LYS A 1029 -36.54 -27.91 -30.70
CA LYS A 1029 -37.66 -27.91 -31.65
C LYS A 1029 -37.68 -26.59 -32.39
N GLY A 1030 -36.84 -26.50 -33.42
CA GLY A 1030 -37.15 -25.61 -34.54
C GLY A 1030 -38.33 -26.22 -35.28
N ASN A 1031 -39.51 -25.60 -35.22
CA ASN A 1031 -40.61 -25.94 -36.11
C ASN A 1031 -40.20 -25.55 -37.55
N THR A 1032 -39.64 -26.52 -38.25
CA THR A 1032 -39.61 -26.58 -39.72
C THR A 1032 -40.75 -27.51 -40.13
N GLU A 1033 -41.97 -26.97 -40.09
CA GLU A 1033 -43.09 -27.58 -40.81
C GLU A 1033 -43.09 -27.00 -42.21
N ASP A 1034 -42.63 -27.79 -43.18
CA ASP A 1034 -42.85 -27.54 -44.60
C ASP A 1034 -44.36 -27.63 -44.89
N ASP A 1035 -45.03 -26.49 -45.04
CA ASP A 1035 -46.40 -26.47 -45.54
C ASP A 1035 -46.40 -26.39 -47.08
N LYS A 1036 -46.80 -27.50 -47.73
CA LYS A 1036 -47.13 -27.52 -49.15
C LYS A 1036 -48.47 -28.22 -49.37
N PRO A 1037 -49.33 -27.67 -50.25
CA PRO A 1037 -50.77 -27.78 -50.02
C PRO A 1037 -51.43 -28.97 -50.70
N GLY A 1038 -52.28 -29.65 -49.94
CA GLY A 1038 -53.58 -30.18 -50.36
C GLY A 1038 -53.62 -31.38 -51.31
N GLU A 1039 -54.33 -32.44 -50.91
CA GLU A 1039 -55.57 -32.92 -51.57
C GLU A 1039 -56.12 -34.17 -50.85
N LYS A 1040 -57.39 -34.12 -50.41
CA LYS A 1040 -58.31 -35.27 -50.13
C LYS A 1040 -57.86 -36.26 -49.03
N GLU A 1041 -58.75 -36.91 -48.28
CA GLU A 1041 -60.21 -37.11 -48.42
C GLU A 1041 -60.90 -37.02 -47.04
#